data_AF-A0A1E3BAM9-F1
#
_entry.id   AF-A0A1E3BAM9-F1
#
_cell.length_a   1.000
_cell.length_b   1.000
_cell.length_c   1.000
_cell.angle_alpha   90.00
_cell.angle_beta   90.00
_cell.angle_gamma   90.00
#
_symmetry.space_group_name_H-M   'P 1'
#
loop_
_entity.id
_entity.type
_entity.pdbx_description
1 polymer ?
#
loop_
_entity_poly.entity_id
_entity_poly.type
_entity_poly.pdbx_seq_one_letter_code
_entity_poly.pdbx_strand_id
1 'polypeptide(L)'
;MLPTRSTSTNYTAVKAYRVISLLNCLGKVVEKVAADAIARHCETMGVLHPGQMGSRKQRSAIDAVACLIQNTHEAWKLQQLVGALFLDVKGAFDHVNPSRLITRLIEFNLDGDLIRSTSTNYTAVKAYRVISLLNCLGKVVEKVAADAIARHCETMGVLHPGQMGSRKQRSAIDAVACLIQNTHEAWKLQQLVGALFLDVKGAFDHSFLTNRWVQLQIDNTQCRAQPINSGVPQGSPVSPILFIIYLSGVFDVVESVAGVQSLSFADDIGLLASGHSVKEVCDKLQKAAKVAIEWGHDNVVQFDAGKTEAILLTRKRGRELRDQIQRAHVEVDGHCVPFNLEATRWLGVWLDSGLNLKAHYQTCMRKARAAENRVQRLCQSHGLAPGLARQVQVAAVQSVALYGAELWWQGQKDQLVGIQLMINRQARATTGMLKSTPVGPLVREAGLAPAEALLEARQLRYTTRLLSLPENHPAKEILPVSFREGDQHAQPGEQTPGNRQWAERNNQGPWSLGQHLARQLANILPVDPSGGFESTTQTTSSQFPGQTEMLPGPEALAAAQSLPPELAIWSDGSRLENGKSGAGIAWQEPGGTWKTRGFPLGKGCEVFDAELLGVVQALQLAEKVGDQRPVTILLDSQAAIARLQHTQSGPGQALAIQAHAIAKRLHARGCQTTIQWVPGHAGIEGNERADQAAKQAAGKPPGRGPREISLAFTCRARTEAITAQRQRWLNKELGQRSQQGQRTYRPQRNWRLDPAAAMAPKHLASRYFQLRSGHAAIGAHLHRIQARDDATCQGCGISRETTHHLLFECREWQHQRNKLYKDLETNGVMRPNAAEEYPEGRLLGEPKATRALLQFLANTNVALPRAHLQRMAERARRHDEWGLEALEEAVRTGEG
;
A
#
# COMPACT_ATOMS: atom_id res chain seq x y z
N MET A 1 5.68 -0.58 -30.34
CA MET A 1 4.90 -1.13 -29.20
C MET A 1 5.35 -2.57 -28.93
N LEU A 2 5.40 -3.01 -27.67
CA LEU A 2 5.72 -4.41 -27.34
C LEU A 2 4.42 -5.20 -27.08
N PRO A 3 4.23 -6.38 -27.69
CA PRO A 3 3.06 -7.20 -27.42
C PRO A 3 3.17 -7.83 -26.02
N THR A 4 2.10 -7.73 -25.23
CA THR A 4 1.99 -8.49 -23.96
C THR A 4 0.96 -9.60 -24.09
N ARG A 5 1.25 -10.74 -23.44
CA ARG A 5 0.49 -11.99 -23.54
C ARG A 5 -0.92 -11.82 -22.96
N SER A 6 -1.96 -12.09 -23.74
CA SER A 6 -3.32 -12.32 -23.20
C SER A 6 -3.50 -13.79 -22.81
N THR A 7 -4.53 -14.09 -22.03
CA THR A 7 -4.85 -15.44 -21.51
C THR A 7 -5.36 -16.43 -22.57
N SER A 8 -5.21 -16.12 -23.87
CA SER A 8 -5.60 -17.00 -24.99
C SER A 8 -4.75 -18.27 -25.02
N THR A 9 -5.39 -19.41 -25.31
CA THR A 9 -4.74 -20.71 -25.58
C THR A 9 -4.23 -20.84 -27.02
N ASN A 10 -4.65 -19.95 -27.93
CA ASN A 10 -4.20 -19.92 -29.32
C ASN A 10 -3.42 -18.62 -29.61
N TYR A 11 -2.10 -18.76 -29.75
CA TYR A 11 -1.14 -17.66 -29.88
C TYR A 11 -0.91 -17.20 -31.33
N THR A 12 -1.58 -17.81 -32.30
CA THR A 12 -1.53 -17.40 -33.71
C THR A 12 -2.54 -16.30 -34.05
N ALA A 13 -3.53 -16.07 -33.18
CA ALA A 13 -4.51 -15.00 -33.35
C ALA A 13 -3.96 -13.66 -32.86
N VAL A 14 -4.09 -12.60 -33.66
CA VAL A 14 -3.67 -11.23 -33.29
C VAL A 14 -4.35 -10.74 -32.00
N LYS A 15 -5.58 -11.19 -31.74
CA LYS A 15 -6.34 -10.92 -30.49
C LYS A 15 -5.68 -11.51 -29.22
N ALA A 16 -4.69 -12.38 -29.36
CA ALA A 16 -3.90 -12.92 -28.24
C ALA A 16 -2.88 -11.92 -27.67
N TYR A 17 -2.67 -10.79 -28.34
CA TYR A 17 -1.69 -9.78 -27.94
C TYR A 17 -2.39 -8.48 -27.54
N ARG A 18 -2.02 -7.92 -26.37
CA ARG A 18 -2.41 -6.56 -25.98
C ARG A 18 -1.36 -5.57 -26.47
N VAL A 19 -1.83 -4.54 -27.17
CA VAL A 19 -0.99 -3.52 -27.80
C VAL A 19 -0.71 -2.41 -26.78
N ILE A 20 0.54 -2.32 -26.29
CA ILE A 20 0.94 -1.31 -25.29
C ILE A 20 1.74 -0.17 -25.92
N SER A 21 1.25 1.06 -25.76
CA SER A 21 1.98 2.29 -26.07
C SER A 21 3.13 2.50 -25.09
N LEU A 22 4.35 2.58 -25.62
CA LEU A 22 5.56 2.85 -24.86
C LEU A 22 5.95 4.32 -25.02
N LEU A 23 5.34 5.18 -24.21
CA LEU A 23 5.79 6.56 -24.05
C LEU A 23 7.18 6.60 -23.40
N ASN A 24 8.00 7.58 -23.78
CA ASN A 24 9.25 7.86 -23.08
C ASN A 24 8.95 8.29 -21.62
N CYS A 25 9.96 8.18 -20.75
CA CYS A 25 9.76 8.44 -19.32
C CYS A 25 9.24 9.85 -19.03
N LEU A 26 9.65 10.84 -19.84
CA LEU A 26 9.26 12.25 -19.68
C LEU A 26 7.80 12.50 -20.06
N GLY A 27 7.34 11.92 -21.18
CA GLY A 27 5.94 11.93 -21.57
C GLY A 27 5.05 11.27 -20.51
N LYS A 28 5.50 10.17 -19.89
CA LYS A 28 4.79 9.55 -18.76
C LYS A 28 4.70 10.47 -17.55
N VAL A 29 5.72 11.27 -17.25
CA VAL A 29 5.67 12.26 -16.15
C VAL A 29 4.66 13.36 -16.47
N VAL A 30 4.71 13.94 -17.66
CA VAL A 30 3.79 15.01 -18.08
C VAL A 30 2.34 14.51 -18.09
N GLU A 31 2.08 13.36 -18.70
CA GLU A 31 0.74 12.76 -18.71
C GLU A 31 0.26 12.40 -17.31
N LYS A 32 1.17 11.99 -16.40
CA LYS A 32 0.80 11.70 -15.01
C LYS A 32 0.37 12.97 -14.27
N VAL A 33 1.07 14.08 -14.48
CA VAL A 33 0.67 15.39 -13.92
C VAL A 33 -0.69 15.83 -14.45
N ALA A 34 -0.92 15.70 -15.76
CA ALA A 34 -2.21 15.99 -16.38
C ALA A 34 -3.32 15.08 -15.83
N ALA A 35 -3.07 13.76 -15.74
CA ALA A 35 -4.01 12.80 -15.19
C ALA A 35 -4.39 13.12 -13.73
N ASP A 36 -3.41 13.49 -12.92
CA ASP A 36 -3.65 13.88 -11.53
C ASP A 36 -4.42 15.21 -11.41
N ALA A 37 -4.25 16.14 -12.36
CA ALA A 37 -5.00 17.38 -12.42
C ALA A 37 -6.46 17.17 -12.84
N ILE A 38 -6.69 16.39 -13.91
CA ILE A 38 -8.04 16.04 -14.39
C ILE A 38 -8.79 15.26 -13.31
N ALA A 39 -8.16 14.23 -12.74
CA ALA A 39 -8.77 13.45 -11.67
C ALA A 39 -9.16 14.34 -10.49
N ARG A 40 -8.30 15.29 -10.10
CA ARG A 40 -8.60 16.22 -9.00
C ARG A 40 -9.81 17.09 -9.32
N HIS A 41 -9.87 17.67 -10.52
CA HIS A 41 -11.02 18.48 -10.96
C HIS A 41 -12.31 17.66 -10.92
N CYS A 42 -12.31 16.45 -11.47
CA CYS A 42 -13.48 15.59 -11.49
C CYS A 42 -13.98 15.23 -10.09
N GLU A 43 -13.07 14.95 -9.16
CA GLU A 43 -13.43 14.65 -7.77
C GLU A 43 -13.95 15.88 -7.03
N THR A 44 -13.35 17.07 -7.25
CA THR A 44 -13.81 18.32 -6.62
C THR A 44 -15.18 18.77 -7.11
N MET A 45 -15.45 18.58 -8.40
CA MET A 45 -16.75 18.94 -9.00
C MET A 45 -17.83 17.87 -8.79
N GLY A 46 -17.47 16.68 -8.28
CA GLY A 46 -18.42 15.59 -8.06
C GLY A 46 -19.05 15.02 -9.34
N VAL A 47 -18.39 15.16 -10.49
CA VAL A 47 -18.95 14.81 -11.81
C VAL A 47 -18.87 13.31 -12.15
N LEU A 48 -18.12 12.53 -11.36
CA LEU A 48 -18.01 11.09 -11.55
C LEU A 48 -18.92 10.34 -10.58
N HIS A 49 -19.74 9.44 -11.12
CA HIS A 49 -20.67 8.62 -10.35
C HIS A 49 -19.98 7.93 -9.15
N PRO A 50 -20.57 7.93 -7.93
CA PRO A 50 -19.97 7.28 -6.78
C PRO A 50 -19.70 5.78 -6.99
N GLY A 51 -20.55 5.07 -7.74
CA GLY A 51 -20.38 3.65 -8.06
C GLY A 51 -19.21 3.34 -9.00
N GLN A 52 -18.62 4.33 -9.66
CA GLN A 52 -17.46 4.15 -10.55
C GLN A 52 -16.16 4.16 -9.75
N MET A 53 -15.52 3.00 -9.57
CA MET A 53 -14.37 2.82 -8.67
C MET A 53 -13.01 2.67 -9.37
N GLY A 54 -12.98 2.21 -10.62
CA GLY A 54 -11.73 1.99 -11.34
C GLY A 54 -10.98 3.28 -11.65
N SER A 55 -9.64 3.21 -11.68
CA SER A 55 -8.75 4.33 -12.05
C SER A 55 -8.84 5.59 -11.16
N ARG A 56 -9.52 5.52 -10.01
CA ARG A 56 -9.68 6.63 -9.06
C ARG A 56 -8.86 6.41 -7.80
N LYS A 57 -8.46 7.51 -7.14
CA LYS A 57 -7.66 7.44 -5.91
C LYS A 57 -8.50 6.86 -4.77
N GLN A 58 -7.83 6.13 -3.88
CA GLN A 58 -8.41 5.51 -2.68
C GLN A 58 -9.56 4.50 -2.92
N ARG A 59 -9.84 4.10 -4.16
CA ARG A 59 -10.85 3.10 -4.54
C ARG A 59 -10.17 1.81 -5.04
N SER A 60 -10.78 0.66 -4.78
CA SER A 60 -10.24 -0.65 -5.15
C SER A 60 -11.34 -1.61 -5.61
N ALA A 61 -10.95 -2.65 -6.35
CA ALA A 61 -11.86 -3.73 -6.74
C ALA A 61 -12.54 -4.41 -5.53
N ILE A 62 -11.81 -4.53 -4.41
CA ILE A 62 -12.35 -5.10 -3.17
C ILE A 62 -13.48 -4.21 -2.62
N ASP A 63 -13.35 -2.88 -2.73
CA ASP A 63 -14.41 -1.95 -2.30
C ASP A 63 -15.69 -2.11 -3.11
N ALA A 64 -15.57 -2.26 -4.43
CA ALA A 64 -16.73 -2.45 -5.32
C ALA A 64 -17.48 -3.75 -4.97
N VAL A 65 -16.74 -4.83 -4.75
CA VAL A 65 -17.33 -6.10 -4.31
C VAL A 65 -17.92 -5.98 -2.89
N ALA A 66 -17.27 -5.24 -1.99
CA ALA A 66 -17.77 -5.03 -0.64
C ALA A 66 -19.07 -4.22 -0.62
N CYS A 67 -19.19 -3.18 -1.45
CA CYS A 67 -20.44 -2.44 -1.66
C CYS A 67 -21.54 -3.36 -2.20
N LEU A 68 -21.25 -4.18 -3.21
CA LEU A 68 -22.22 -5.18 -3.71
C LEU A 68 -22.73 -6.11 -2.60
N ILE A 69 -21.81 -6.65 -1.79
CA ILE A 69 -22.16 -7.54 -0.67
C ILE A 69 -22.99 -6.80 0.37
N GLN A 70 -22.64 -5.56 0.70
CA GLN A 70 -23.39 -4.76 1.67
C GLN A 70 -24.80 -4.46 1.16
N ASN A 71 -24.95 -3.97 -0.08
CA ASN A 71 -26.25 -3.65 -0.68
C ASN A 71 -27.13 -4.90 -0.75
N THR A 72 -26.53 -6.07 -1.03
CA THR A 72 -27.22 -7.35 -1.01
C THR A 72 -27.70 -7.72 0.40
N HIS A 73 -26.86 -7.53 1.43
CA HIS A 73 -27.25 -7.76 2.82
C HIS A 73 -28.39 -6.84 3.26
N GLU A 74 -28.41 -5.60 2.80
CA GLU A 74 -29.47 -4.63 3.08
C GLU A 74 -30.79 -5.03 2.42
N ALA A 75 -30.76 -5.40 1.14
CA ALA A 75 -31.93 -5.93 0.43
C ALA A 75 -32.49 -7.21 1.10
N TRP A 76 -31.61 -8.10 1.59
CA TRP A 76 -32.04 -9.30 2.33
C TRP A 76 -32.71 -8.98 3.67
N LYS A 77 -32.35 -7.89 4.36
CA LYS A 77 -33.08 -7.44 5.56
C LYS A 77 -34.53 -7.08 5.22
N LEU A 78 -34.76 -6.57 4.01
CA LEU A 78 -36.08 -6.27 3.45
C LEU A 78 -36.76 -7.51 2.81
N GLN A 79 -36.24 -8.72 3.02
CA GLN A 79 -36.76 -9.98 2.44
C GLN A 79 -36.77 -10.05 0.90
N GLN A 80 -35.97 -9.20 0.25
CA GLN A 80 -35.82 -9.15 -1.20
C GLN A 80 -34.77 -10.15 -1.71
N LEU A 81 -34.91 -10.52 -2.98
CA LEU A 81 -33.91 -11.18 -3.82
C LEU A 81 -33.08 -10.10 -4.51
N VAL A 82 -31.81 -10.39 -4.80
CA VAL A 82 -30.95 -9.49 -5.56
C VAL A 82 -30.41 -10.21 -6.78
N GLY A 83 -30.58 -9.62 -7.96
CA GLY A 83 -29.91 -10.09 -9.18
C GLY A 83 -28.74 -9.19 -9.49
N ALA A 84 -27.63 -9.79 -9.90
CA ALA A 84 -26.47 -9.09 -10.41
C ALA A 84 -26.24 -9.48 -11.87
N LEU A 85 -26.03 -8.49 -12.74
CA LEU A 85 -25.66 -8.66 -14.14
C LEU A 85 -24.33 -7.95 -14.38
N PHE A 86 -23.33 -8.66 -14.89
CA PHE A 86 -21.99 -8.13 -15.12
C PHE A 86 -21.75 -7.95 -16.62
N LEU A 87 -21.66 -6.69 -17.06
CA LEU A 87 -21.41 -6.27 -18.44
C LEU A 87 -19.92 -5.99 -18.66
N ASP A 88 -19.38 -6.44 -19.80
CA ASP A 88 -18.01 -6.19 -20.25
C ASP A 88 -18.02 -5.22 -21.45
N VAL A 89 -17.16 -4.20 -21.45
CA VAL A 89 -17.01 -3.30 -22.61
C VAL A 89 -16.06 -3.90 -23.63
N LYS A 90 -16.54 -4.14 -24.85
CA LYS A 90 -15.78 -4.78 -25.93
C LYS A 90 -14.72 -3.82 -26.49
N GLY A 91 -13.45 -4.22 -26.37
CA GLY A 91 -12.33 -3.42 -26.86
C GLY A 91 -12.13 -2.14 -26.06
N ALA A 92 -12.18 -2.25 -24.73
CA ALA A 92 -11.89 -1.16 -23.81
C ALA A 92 -10.56 -0.46 -24.19
N PHE A 93 -10.52 0.88 -24.04
CA PHE A 93 -9.49 1.79 -24.56
C PHE A 93 -9.43 1.91 -26.09
N ASP A 94 -9.45 0.81 -26.86
CA ASP A 94 -9.23 0.81 -28.31
C ASP A 94 -10.39 1.46 -29.12
N HIS A 95 -11.61 1.37 -28.60
CA HIS A 95 -12.82 1.87 -29.29
C HIS A 95 -13.33 3.22 -28.79
N VAL A 96 -12.60 3.91 -27.90
CA VAL A 96 -13.01 5.24 -27.42
C VAL A 96 -13.12 6.22 -28.59
N ASN A 97 -14.31 6.82 -28.77
CA ASN A 97 -14.54 7.81 -29.81
C ASN A 97 -14.01 9.20 -29.37
N PRO A 98 -13.04 9.80 -30.09
CA PRO A 98 -12.43 11.07 -29.68
C PRO A 98 -13.43 12.24 -29.60
N SER A 99 -14.35 12.34 -30.56
CA SER A 99 -15.33 13.43 -30.61
C SER A 99 -16.26 13.39 -29.40
N ARG A 100 -16.78 12.20 -29.07
CA ARG A 100 -17.64 12.01 -27.88
C ARG A 100 -16.89 12.25 -26.57
N LEU A 101 -15.63 11.80 -26.47
CA LEU A 101 -14.79 12.09 -25.31
C LEU A 101 -14.60 13.60 -25.12
N ILE A 102 -14.34 14.35 -26.19
CA ILE A 102 -14.19 15.81 -26.11
C ILE A 102 -15.49 16.47 -25.65
N THR A 103 -16.66 16.03 -26.15
CA THR A 103 -17.95 16.53 -25.66
C THR A 103 -18.11 16.31 -24.15
N ARG A 104 -17.77 15.12 -23.64
CA ARG A 104 -17.81 14.84 -22.19
C ARG A 104 -16.85 15.71 -21.37
N LEU A 105 -15.65 15.98 -21.89
CA LEU A 105 -14.70 16.86 -21.22
C LEU A 105 -15.25 18.30 -21.11
N ILE A 106 -15.90 18.79 -22.17
CA ILE A 106 -16.56 20.11 -22.17
C ILE A 106 -17.71 20.15 -21.16
N GLU A 107 -18.57 19.12 -21.14
CA GLU A 107 -19.67 18.98 -20.16
C GLU A 107 -19.16 19.03 -18.71
N PHE A 108 -17.95 18.52 -18.45
CA PHE A 108 -17.33 18.51 -17.12
C PHE A 108 -16.58 19.80 -16.78
N ASN A 109 -16.75 20.87 -17.57
CA ASN A 109 -16.03 22.14 -17.45
C ASN A 109 -14.51 21.97 -17.42
N LEU A 110 -13.98 20.95 -18.11
CA LEU A 110 -12.55 20.79 -18.32
C LEU A 110 -12.10 21.61 -19.54
N ASP A 111 -12.59 22.84 -19.71
CA ASP A 111 -12.32 23.65 -20.89
C ASP A 111 -11.08 24.55 -20.70
N GLY A 112 -10.16 24.52 -21.68
CA GLY A 112 -8.84 25.18 -21.61
C GLY A 112 -7.74 24.42 -22.35
N ASP A 113 -6.48 24.88 -22.24
CA ASP A 113 -5.30 24.37 -22.98
C ASP A 113 -5.06 22.84 -22.83
N LEU A 114 -5.70 22.19 -21.85
CA LEU A 114 -5.79 20.73 -21.70
C LEU A 114 -6.60 20.04 -22.82
N ILE A 115 -7.76 20.59 -23.21
CA ILE A 115 -8.51 20.13 -24.39
C ILE A 115 -7.77 20.53 -25.68
N ARG A 116 -7.14 21.71 -25.74
CA ARG A 116 -6.29 22.11 -26.88
C ARG A 116 -4.98 21.32 -27.01
N SER A 117 -4.66 20.41 -26.10
CA SER A 117 -3.59 19.41 -26.25
C SER A 117 -4.08 18.07 -26.81
N THR A 118 -5.41 17.89 -26.87
CA THR A 118 -6.07 16.63 -27.23
C THR A 118 -7.00 16.76 -28.43
N SER A 119 -7.54 17.94 -28.76
CA SER A 119 -8.62 18.09 -29.77
C SER A 119 -8.28 18.89 -31.03
N THR A 120 -7.11 19.51 -31.14
CA THR A 120 -6.86 20.46 -32.25
C THR A 120 -6.21 19.78 -33.45
N ASN A 121 -6.55 20.24 -34.65
CA ASN A 121 -5.92 19.80 -35.90
C ASN A 121 -4.50 20.39 -35.96
N TYR A 122 -3.47 19.62 -35.60
CA TYR A 122 -2.07 20.07 -35.50
C TYR A 122 -1.30 20.01 -36.84
N THR A 123 -1.90 20.46 -37.93
CA THR A 123 -1.11 20.79 -39.13
C THR A 123 -0.28 22.07 -38.95
N ALA A 124 -0.45 22.80 -37.83
CA ALA A 124 0.35 23.96 -37.48
C ALA A 124 0.98 23.83 -36.08
N VAL A 125 2.25 23.44 -36.08
CA VAL A 125 3.34 23.38 -35.05
C VAL A 125 3.42 24.53 -34.02
N LYS A 126 2.51 25.51 -34.04
CA LYS A 126 2.70 26.82 -33.40
C LYS A 126 2.33 26.90 -31.91
N ALA A 127 2.00 25.79 -31.24
CA ALA A 127 1.43 25.81 -29.88
C ALA A 127 2.34 25.33 -28.74
N TYR A 128 3.57 24.83 -28.99
CA TYR A 128 4.45 24.37 -27.91
C TYR A 128 5.92 24.80 -28.07
N ARG A 129 6.56 25.17 -26.94
CA ARG A 129 8.02 25.31 -26.80
C ARG A 129 8.57 24.05 -26.15
N VAL A 130 9.41 23.30 -26.85
CA VAL A 130 10.02 22.07 -26.31
C VAL A 130 11.34 22.39 -25.61
N ILE A 131 11.57 21.72 -24.48
CA ILE A 131 12.77 21.86 -23.66
C ILE A 131 13.61 20.57 -23.82
N SER A 132 14.91 20.72 -24.13
CA SER A 132 15.85 19.59 -24.18
C SER A 132 16.04 18.97 -22.80
N LEU A 133 15.85 17.65 -22.68
CA LEU A 133 15.88 16.92 -21.41
C LEU A 133 17.17 16.08 -21.30
N LEU A 134 18.28 16.78 -21.06
CA LEU A 134 19.55 16.20 -20.64
C LEU A 134 19.51 15.82 -19.14
N ASN A 135 20.27 14.80 -18.74
CA ASN A 135 20.48 14.46 -17.33
C ASN A 135 21.25 15.60 -16.61
N CYS A 136 21.30 15.60 -15.27
CA CYS A 136 21.93 16.70 -14.52
C CYS A 136 23.37 17.01 -14.98
N LEU A 137 24.17 15.98 -15.27
CA LEU A 137 25.52 16.15 -15.80
C LEU A 137 25.52 16.72 -17.23
N GLY A 138 24.63 16.24 -18.11
CA GLY A 138 24.46 16.76 -19.46
C GLY A 138 23.99 18.22 -19.46
N LYS A 139 23.12 18.61 -18.53
CA LYS A 139 22.72 20.01 -18.32
C LYS A 139 23.88 20.89 -17.86
N VAL A 140 24.75 20.36 -17.00
CA VAL A 140 25.98 21.06 -16.57
C VAL A 140 26.95 21.21 -17.75
N VAL A 141 27.18 20.15 -18.54
CA VAL A 141 28.08 20.18 -19.70
C VAL A 141 27.53 21.10 -20.80
N GLU A 142 26.23 21.02 -21.11
CA GLU A 142 25.54 21.93 -22.04
C GLU A 142 25.70 23.38 -21.59
N LYS A 143 25.51 23.66 -20.29
CA LYS A 143 25.67 25.01 -19.76
C LYS A 143 27.12 25.52 -19.84
N VAL A 144 28.10 24.67 -19.56
CA VAL A 144 29.53 25.01 -19.69
C VAL A 144 29.92 25.26 -21.15
N ALA A 145 29.46 24.41 -22.07
CA ALA A 145 29.71 24.57 -23.50
C ALA A 145 29.05 25.84 -24.06
N ALA A 146 27.79 26.10 -23.71
CA ALA A 146 27.08 27.31 -24.10
C ALA A 146 27.77 28.58 -23.57
N ASP A 147 28.22 28.58 -22.30
CA ASP A 147 28.95 29.72 -21.71
C ASP A 147 30.35 29.91 -22.32
N ALA A 148 30.99 28.86 -22.83
CA ALA A 148 32.28 28.95 -23.52
C ALA A 148 32.13 29.49 -24.95
N ILE A 149 31.16 28.98 -25.71
CA ILE A 149 30.84 29.44 -27.06
C ILE A 149 30.38 30.89 -27.03
N ALA A 150 29.49 31.24 -26.11
CA ALA A 150 29.01 32.61 -25.97
C ALA A 150 30.18 33.58 -25.67
N ARG A 151 31.07 33.25 -24.72
CA ARG A 151 32.26 34.08 -24.43
C ARG A 151 33.17 34.22 -25.65
N HIS A 152 33.39 33.15 -26.40
CA HIS A 152 34.24 33.20 -27.60
C HIS A 152 33.65 34.10 -28.69
N CYS A 153 32.34 34.00 -28.95
CA CYS A 153 31.66 34.85 -29.94
C CYS A 153 31.61 36.33 -29.53
N GLU A 154 31.58 36.62 -28.22
CA GLU A 154 31.69 37.98 -27.66
C GLU A 154 33.09 38.56 -27.88
N THR A 155 34.14 37.82 -27.52
CA THR A 155 35.53 38.26 -27.70
C THR A 155 35.89 38.47 -29.16
N MET A 156 35.29 37.67 -30.07
CA MET A 156 35.50 37.78 -31.51
C MET A 156 34.59 38.80 -32.20
N GLY A 157 33.67 39.46 -31.47
CA GLY A 157 32.76 40.45 -32.02
C GLY A 157 31.75 39.92 -33.05
N VAL A 158 31.49 38.61 -33.05
CA VAL A 158 30.64 37.94 -34.06
C VAL A 158 29.16 38.21 -33.81
N LEU A 159 28.77 38.48 -32.56
CA LEU A 159 27.39 38.77 -32.18
C LEU A 159 27.10 40.27 -32.28
N HIS A 160 26.05 40.61 -33.04
CA HIS A 160 25.65 42.00 -33.23
C HIS A 160 25.36 42.69 -31.88
N PRO A 161 25.76 43.96 -31.67
CA PRO A 161 25.54 44.66 -30.40
C PRO A 161 24.06 44.79 -30.00
N GLY A 162 23.14 44.79 -30.98
CA GLY A 162 21.69 44.83 -30.76
C GLY A 162 21.05 43.48 -30.37
N GLN A 163 21.78 42.37 -30.42
CA GLN A 163 21.25 41.06 -30.02
C GLN A 163 21.34 40.92 -28.49
N MET A 164 20.22 41.02 -27.77
CA MET A 164 20.22 41.08 -26.29
C MET A 164 19.81 39.77 -25.59
N GLY A 165 19.16 38.83 -26.29
CA GLY A 165 18.67 37.57 -25.71
C GLY A 165 19.79 36.58 -25.35
N SER A 166 19.67 35.90 -24.21
CA SER A 166 20.57 34.83 -23.73
C SER A 166 22.05 35.24 -23.58
N ARG A 167 22.36 36.53 -23.39
CA ARG A 167 23.70 37.07 -23.13
C ARG A 167 23.84 37.51 -21.66
N LYS A 168 25.06 37.46 -21.12
CA LYS A 168 25.32 37.91 -19.73
C LYS A 168 25.15 39.44 -19.64
N GLN A 169 24.49 39.89 -18.57
CA GLN A 169 24.25 41.32 -18.25
C GLN A 169 23.47 42.11 -19.31
N ARG A 170 22.67 41.43 -20.15
CA ARG A 170 21.75 42.06 -21.11
C ARG A 170 20.39 41.40 -20.97
N SER A 171 19.35 42.22 -20.91
CA SER A 171 17.98 41.79 -20.69
C SER A 171 17.06 42.23 -21.83
N ALA A 172 15.86 41.65 -21.86
CA ALA A 172 14.81 42.12 -22.75
C ALA A 172 14.42 43.58 -22.44
N ILE A 173 14.55 44.01 -21.18
CA ILE A 173 14.30 45.40 -20.76
C ILE A 173 15.34 46.33 -21.38
N ASP A 174 16.62 45.93 -21.43
CA ASP A 174 17.67 46.72 -22.07
C ASP A 174 17.44 46.88 -23.58
N ALA A 175 16.92 45.84 -24.25
CA ALA A 175 16.57 45.90 -25.67
C ALA A 175 15.44 46.91 -25.94
N VAL A 176 14.42 46.91 -25.08
CA VAL A 176 13.30 47.86 -25.16
C VAL A 176 13.76 49.27 -24.83
N ALA A 177 14.61 49.44 -23.80
CA ALA A 177 15.17 50.73 -23.45
C ALA A 177 16.00 51.32 -24.61
N CYS A 178 16.83 50.52 -25.28
CA CYS A 178 17.56 50.96 -26.47
C CYS A 178 16.61 51.36 -27.62
N LEU A 179 15.53 50.61 -27.85
CA LEU A 179 14.54 50.95 -28.88
C LEU A 179 13.82 52.27 -28.56
N ILE A 180 13.41 52.48 -27.30
CA ILE A 180 12.76 53.71 -26.85
C ILE A 180 13.71 54.89 -27.00
N GLN A 181 14.97 54.73 -26.57
CA GLN A 181 15.98 55.78 -26.69
C GLN A 181 16.22 56.16 -28.16
N ASN A 182 16.42 55.17 -29.04
CA ASN A 182 16.59 55.41 -30.48
C ASN A 182 15.35 56.08 -31.12
N THR A 183 14.16 55.74 -30.63
CA THR A 183 12.89 56.35 -31.08
C THR A 183 12.81 57.81 -30.65
N HIS A 184 13.13 58.11 -29.38
CA HIS A 184 13.17 59.47 -28.86
C HIS A 184 14.22 60.35 -29.55
N GLU A 185 15.38 59.79 -29.89
CA GLU A 185 16.42 60.49 -30.64
C GLU A 185 15.98 60.82 -32.07
N ALA A 186 15.35 59.89 -32.77
CA ALA A 186 14.79 60.13 -34.10
C ALA A 186 13.62 61.14 -34.08
N TRP A 187 12.79 61.16 -33.02
CA TRP A 187 11.76 62.18 -32.84
C TRP A 187 12.33 63.58 -32.59
N LYS A 188 13.43 63.69 -31.85
CA LYS A 188 14.15 64.98 -31.68
C LYS A 188 14.64 65.54 -33.02
N LEU A 189 14.94 64.66 -33.97
CA LEU A 189 15.33 65.02 -35.34
C LEU A 189 14.14 65.15 -36.30
N GLN A 190 12.90 65.17 -35.79
CA GLN A 190 11.64 65.19 -36.54
C GLN A 190 11.49 64.08 -37.59
N GLN A 191 12.09 62.91 -37.34
CA GLN A 191 11.97 61.75 -38.22
C GLN A 191 10.88 60.79 -37.72
N LEU A 192 10.19 60.17 -38.67
CA LEU A 192 9.21 59.11 -38.41
C LEU A 192 9.95 57.79 -38.20
N VAL A 193 9.60 57.07 -37.11
CA VAL A 193 10.22 55.79 -36.75
C VAL A 193 9.22 54.67 -36.96
N GLY A 194 9.60 53.70 -37.79
CA GLY A 194 8.88 52.42 -37.94
C GLY A 194 9.71 51.27 -37.38
N ALA A 195 9.11 50.42 -36.55
CA ALA A 195 9.75 49.23 -36.01
C ALA A 195 9.05 47.96 -36.55
N LEU A 196 9.84 46.99 -37.00
CA LEU A 196 9.36 45.69 -37.49
C LEU A 196 9.94 44.57 -36.63
N PHE A 197 9.07 43.76 -36.03
CA PHE A 197 9.45 42.62 -35.17
C PHE A 197 9.17 41.30 -35.90
N LEU A 198 10.18 40.42 -35.97
CA LEU A 198 10.11 39.14 -36.68
C LEU A 198 10.39 37.97 -35.72
N ASP A 199 9.63 36.88 -35.84
CA ASP A 199 9.73 35.64 -35.04
C ASP A 199 10.04 34.44 -35.96
N VAL A 200 10.94 33.53 -35.53
CA VAL A 200 11.41 32.37 -36.32
C VAL A 200 10.76 31.07 -35.79
N LYS A 201 10.16 30.25 -36.67
CA LYS A 201 9.10 29.26 -36.32
C LYS A 201 9.56 27.77 -36.41
N GLY A 202 9.33 26.98 -35.35
CA GLY A 202 9.16 25.50 -35.34
C GLY A 202 10.39 24.59 -35.14
N ALA A 203 10.67 24.11 -33.91
CA ALA A 203 11.81 23.23 -33.65
C ALA A 203 11.48 21.79 -33.13
N PHE A 204 10.30 21.47 -32.58
CA PHE A 204 10.00 20.13 -31.99
C PHE A 204 8.48 19.85 -31.75
N ASP A 205 7.89 18.73 -32.26
CA ASP A 205 6.41 18.51 -32.42
C ASP A 205 5.87 17.08 -32.07
N HIS A 206 4.72 16.90 -31.34
CA HIS A 206 3.81 15.69 -31.34
C HIS A 206 2.40 15.92 -30.67
N SER A 207 1.32 15.18 -31.06
CA SER A 207 -0.11 15.25 -30.60
C SER A 207 -0.69 13.94 -29.97
N PHE A 208 -1.67 14.00 -29.05
CA PHE A 208 -2.14 12.86 -28.20
C PHE A 208 -3.39 12.06 -28.70
N LEU A 209 -4.43 12.66 -29.31
CA LEU A 209 -5.62 11.91 -29.80
C LEU A 209 -5.73 11.84 -31.33
N THR A 210 -5.09 12.76 -32.07
CA THR A 210 -5.18 12.86 -33.52
C THR A 210 -3.83 12.55 -34.19
N ASN A 211 -3.86 12.15 -35.46
CA ASN A 211 -2.66 11.83 -36.27
C ASN A 211 -1.68 10.85 -35.62
N ARG A 212 -2.21 9.84 -34.92
CA ARG A 212 -1.39 8.79 -34.32
C ARG A 212 -1.06 7.72 -35.35
N TRP A 213 0.16 7.22 -35.26
CA TRP A 213 0.63 6.11 -36.08
C TRP A 213 1.10 4.98 -35.17
N VAL A 214 0.77 3.75 -35.52
CA VAL A 214 1.27 2.55 -34.85
C VAL A 214 2.25 1.82 -35.73
N GLN A 215 3.33 1.38 -35.11
CA GLN A 215 4.31 0.50 -35.72
C GLN A 215 4.58 -0.67 -34.77
N LEU A 216 4.40 -1.89 -35.29
CA LEU A 216 4.72 -3.14 -34.60
C LEU A 216 6.21 -3.45 -34.81
N GLN A 217 6.91 -3.82 -33.73
CA GLN A 217 8.28 -4.32 -33.81
C GLN A 217 8.35 -5.64 -33.03
N ILE A 218 8.72 -6.73 -33.71
CA ILE A 218 8.95 -8.06 -33.13
C ILE A 218 10.33 -8.53 -33.62
N ASP A 219 11.20 -8.95 -32.70
CA ASP A 219 12.53 -9.48 -33.01
C ASP A 219 13.34 -8.62 -34.00
N ASN A 220 13.38 -7.30 -33.73
CA ASN A 220 14.01 -6.27 -34.57
C ASN A 220 13.44 -6.10 -35.99
N THR A 221 12.37 -6.82 -36.32
CA THR A 221 11.63 -6.64 -37.58
C THR A 221 10.50 -5.64 -37.36
N GLN A 222 10.49 -4.56 -38.14
CA GLN A 222 9.48 -3.50 -38.06
C GLN A 222 8.45 -3.64 -39.16
N CYS A 223 7.16 -3.57 -38.81
CA CYS A 223 6.09 -3.48 -39.80
C CYS A 223 5.95 -2.04 -40.32
N ARG A 224 5.21 -1.87 -41.44
CA ARG A 224 4.84 -0.55 -41.95
C ARG A 224 3.96 0.19 -40.93
N ALA A 225 4.25 1.47 -40.70
CA ALA A 225 3.43 2.29 -39.83
C ALA A 225 2.01 2.44 -40.39
N GLN A 226 1.00 2.27 -39.55
CA GLN A 226 -0.41 2.45 -39.89
C GLN A 226 -1.04 3.57 -39.05
N PRO A 227 -1.92 4.40 -39.61
CA PRO A 227 -2.61 5.42 -38.83
C PRO A 227 -3.65 4.79 -37.88
N ILE A 228 -3.79 5.35 -36.68
CA ILE A 228 -4.83 5.01 -35.69
C ILE A 228 -5.70 6.25 -35.44
N ASN A 229 -6.99 6.11 -35.74
CA ASN A 229 -7.96 7.20 -35.66
C ASN A 229 -8.95 7.07 -34.47
N SER A 230 -8.89 5.97 -33.70
CA SER A 230 -9.79 5.70 -32.57
C SER A 230 -9.03 5.22 -31.33
N GLY A 231 -9.65 5.35 -30.17
CA GLY A 231 -9.15 4.81 -28.90
C GLY A 231 -8.16 5.70 -28.18
N VAL A 232 -7.94 5.42 -26.89
CA VAL A 232 -6.92 6.07 -26.06
C VAL A 232 -5.71 5.13 -25.87
N PRO A 233 -4.46 5.61 -25.85
CA PRO A 233 -3.28 4.74 -25.84
C PRO A 233 -3.20 3.85 -24.58
N GLN A 234 -3.21 2.53 -24.75
CA GLN A 234 -3.01 1.63 -23.61
C GLN A 234 -1.58 1.76 -23.06
N GLY A 235 -1.42 2.09 -21.77
CA GLY A 235 -0.11 2.33 -21.13
C GLY A 235 0.25 3.81 -20.94
N SER A 236 -0.56 4.72 -21.47
CA SER A 236 -0.51 6.16 -21.16
C SER A 236 -1.07 6.43 -19.74
N PRO A 237 -0.39 7.23 -18.90
CA PRO A 237 -0.90 7.61 -17.58
C PRO A 237 -2.24 8.39 -17.58
N VAL A 238 -2.57 9.12 -18.65
CA VAL A 238 -3.82 9.91 -18.73
C VAL A 238 -5.00 9.11 -19.29
N SER A 239 -4.73 8.05 -20.05
CA SER A 239 -5.80 7.24 -20.67
C SER A 239 -6.82 6.66 -19.69
N PRO A 240 -6.44 6.16 -18.49
CA PRO A 240 -7.41 5.60 -17.54
C PRO A 240 -8.44 6.62 -17.03
N ILE A 241 -8.04 7.88 -16.79
CA ILE A 241 -8.99 8.91 -16.32
C ILE A 241 -9.93 9.34 -17.45
N LEU A 242 -9.41 9.47 -18.68
CA LEU A 242 -10.22 9.79 -19.86
C LEU A 242 -11.24 8.69 -20.16
N PHE A 243 -10.85 7.42 -20.00
CA PHE A 243 -11.74 6.29 -20.20
C PHE A 243 -12.92 6.29 -19.22
N ILE A 244 -12.68 6.60 -17.94
CA ILE A 244 -13.79 6.63 -16.97
C ILE A 244 -14.71 7.84 -17.18
N ILE A 245 -14.18 8.99 -17.62
CA ILE A 245 -14.98 10.16 -18.04
C ILE A 245 -15.84 9.81 -19.25
N TYR A 246 -15.29 9.06 -20.21
CA TYR A 246 -16.05 8.61 -21.38
C TYR A 246 -17.24 7.72 -20.99
N LEU A 247 -17.05 6.83 -20.00
CA LEU A 247 -18.10 5.92 -19.53
C LEU A 247 -19.05 6.53 -18.49
N SER A 248 -18.82 7.74 -17.99
CA SER A 248 -19.55 8.27 -16.83
C SER A 248 -21.06 8.37 -17.06
N GLY A 249 -21.49 8.64 -18.30
CA GLY A 249 -22.90 8.81 -18.63
C GLY A 249 -23.75 7.53 -18.52
N VAL A 250 -23.16 6.33 -18.53
CA VAL A 250 -23.95 5.08 -18.49
C VAL A 250 -24.64 4.89 -17.14
N PHE A 251 -24.02 5.36 -16.05
CA PHE A 251 -24.50 5.10 -14.69
C PHE A 251 -25.82 5.82 -14.42
N ASP A 252 -25.92 7.09 -14.80
CA ASP A 252 -27.12 7.91 -14.59
C ASP A 252 -28.34 7.33 -15.33
N VAL A 253 -28.13 6.81 -16.54
CA VAL A 253 -29.22 6.26 -17.37
C VAL A 253 -29.63 4.87 -16.86
N VAL A 254 -28.70 4.06 -16.37
CA VAL A 254 -29.04 2.76 -15.76
C VAL A 254 -29.78 2.94 -14.43
N GLU A 255 -29.36 3.86 -13.59
CA GLU A 255 -29.98 4.12 -12.28
C GLU A 255 -31.30 4.88 -12.37
N SER A 256 -31.68 5.37 -13.56
CA SER A 256 -33.04 5.84 -13.81
C SER A 256 -34.08 4.71 -13.73
N VAL A 257 -33.65 3.44 -13.78
CA VAL A 257 -34.50 2.28 -13.54
C VAL A 257 -34.65 2.05 -12.03
N ALA A 258 -35.87 2.24 -11.52
CA ALA A 258 -36.15 2.15 -10.09
C ALA A 258 -35.73 0.80 -9.47
N GLY A 259 -34.93 0.87 -8.41
CA GLY A 259 -34.43 -0.31 -7.68
C GLY A 259 -33.23 -0.99 -8.34
N VAL A 260 -32.57 -0.31 -9.28
CA VAL A 260 -31.29 -0.73 -9.86
C VAL A 260 -30.16 0.18 -9.36
N GLN A 261 -29.03 -0.41 -9.02
CA GLN A 261 -27.79 0.28 -8.65
C GLN A 261 -26.65 -0.19 -9.54
N SER A 262 -25.72 0.71 -9.81
CA SER A 262 -24.58 0.47 -10.69
C SER A 262 -23.27 0.58 -9.92
N LEU A 263 -22.41 -0.43 -10.10
CA LEU A 263 -21.05 -0.45 -9.57
C LEU A 263 -20.11 -0.82 -10.70
N SER A 264 -18.98 -0.14 -10.82
CA SER A 264 -18.02 -0.47 -11.87
C SER A 264 -16.57 -0.34 -11.43
N PHE A 265 -15.71 -1.10 -12.09
CA PHE A 265 -14.27 -0.94 -11.98
C PHE A 265 -13.68 -0.86 -13.39
N ALA A 266 -13.49 0.37 -13.86
CA ALA A 266 -13.07 0.67 -15.22
C ALA A 266 -14.10 0.16 -16.24
N ASP A 267 -13.76 -0.89 -17.00
CA ASP A 267 -14.57 -1.50 -18.06
C ASP A 267 -15.57 -2.55 -17.56
N ASP A 268 -15.34 -3.12 -16.37
CA ASP A 268 -16.25 -4.07 -15.74
C ASP A 268 -17.43 -3.31 -15.07
N ILE A 269 -18.65 -3.43 -15.61
CA ILE A 269 -19.86 -2.79 -15.07
C ILE A 269 -20.78 -3.85 -14.46
N GLY A 270 -21.12 -3.71 -13.18
CA GLY A 270 -22.07 -4.55 -12.46
C GLY A 270 -23.36 -3.81 -12.17
N LEU A 271 -24.48 -4.39 -12.60
CA LEU A 271 -25.83 -3.90 -12.34
C LEU A 271 -26.48 -4.75 -11.27
N LEU A 272 -27.05 -4.12 -10.25
CA LEU A 272 -27.69 -4.79 -9.12
C LEU A 272 -29.17 -4.40 -9.08
N ALA A 273 -30.06 -5.38 -9.15
CA ALA A 273 -31.49 -5.15 -9.04
C ALA A 273 -32.07 -5.90 -7.84
N SER A 274 -32.85 -5.20 -7.02
CA SER A 274 -33.55 -5.79 -5.87
C SER A 274 -35.04 -5.95 -6.15
N GLY A 275 -35.64 -7.07 -5.74
CA GLY A 275 -37.07 -7.35 -5.92
C GLY A 275 -37.58 -8.51 -5.06
N HIS A 276 -38.88 -8.69 -4.95
CA HIS A 276 -39.47 -9.74 -4.10
C HIS A 276 -39.64 -11.08 -4.81
N SER A 277 -39.55 -11.09 -6.15
CA SER A 277 -39.66 -12.29 -7.00
C SER A 277 -38.54 -12.35 -8.03
N VAL A 278 -38.22 -13.56 -8.51
CA VAL A 278 -37.21 -13.76 -9.57
C VAL A 278 -37.59 -12.98 -10.83
N LYS A 279 -38.88 -13.00 -11.19
CA LYS A 279 -39.41 -12.28 -12.36
C LYS A 279 -39.19 -10.76 -12.26
N GLU A 280 -39.52 -10.16 -11.12
CA GLU A 280 -39.32 -8.72 -10.90
C GLU A 280 -37.84 -8.31 -11.06
N VAL A 281 -36.93 -9.14 -10.55
CA VAL A 281 -35.49 -8.93 -10.70
C VAL A 281 -35.06 -9.05 -12.17
N CYS A 282 -35.53 -10.06 -12.89
CA CYS A 282 -35.27 -10.20 -14.34
C CYS A 282 -35.74 -8.97 -15.11
N ASP A 283 -36.99 -8.55 -14.89
CA ASP A 283 -37.60 -7.42 -15.60
C ASP A 283 -36.82 -6.13 -15.37
N LYS A 284 -36.35 -5.89 -14.13
CA LYS A 284 -35.49 -4.74 -13.79
C LYS A 284 -34.13 -4.81 -14.48
N LEU A 285 -33.45 -5.97 -14.43
CA LEU A 285 -32.14 -6.14 -15.08
C LEU A 285 -32.24 -6.02 -16.61
N GLN A 286 -33.29 -6.57 -17.23
CA GLN A 286 -33.53 -6.44 -18.67
C GLN A 286 -33.73 -4.99 -19.08
N LYS A 287 -34.55 -4.23 -18.32
CA LYS A 287 -34.74 -2.79 -18.58
C LYS A 287 -33.43 -2.02 -18.43
N ALA A 288 -32.67 -2.28 -17.37
CA ALA A 288 -31.39 -1.64 -17.13
C ALA A 288 -30.36 -1.97 -18.23
N ALA A 289 -30.27 -3.24 -18.66
CA ALA A 289 -29.40 -3.67 -19.74
C ALA A 289 -29.79 -3.02 -21.07
N LYS A 290 -31.09 -2.97 -21.41
CA LYS A 290 -31.59 -2.30 -22.62
C LYS A 290 -31.17 -0.84 -22.66
N VAL A 291 -31.40 -0.11 -21.56
CA VAL A 291 -31.05 1.30 -21.45
C VAL A 291 -29.53 1.53 -21.52
N ALA A 292 -28.73 0.64 -20.93
CA ALA A 292 -27.28 0.69 -21.06
C ALA A 292 -26.81 0.47 -22.51
N ILE A 293 -27.42 -0.47 -23.23
CA ILE A 293 -27.10 -0.78 -24.65
C ILE A 293 -27.48 0.40 -25.55
N GLU A 294 -28.66 0.98 -25.36
CA GLU A 294 -29.12 2.16 -26.10
C GLU A 294 -28.15 3.34 -25.90
N TRP A 295 -27.79 3.63 -24.64
CA TRP A 295 -26.76 4.62 -24.34
C TRP A 295 -25.41 4.28 -25.00
N GLY A 296 -25.03 3.00 -24.99
CA GLY A 296 -23.82 2.51 -25.61
C GLY A 296 -23.80 2.77 -27.11
N HIS A 297 -24.89 2.49 -27.81
CA HIS A 297 -25.04 2.77 -29.23
C HIS A 297 -24.87 4.27 -29.54
N ASP A 298 -25.51 5.15 -28.77
CA ASP A 298 -25.45 6.61 -28.96
C ASP A 298 -24.04 7.19 -28.69
N ASN A 299 -23.29 6.55 -27.79
CA ASN A 299 -21.95 6.95 -27.38
C ASN A 299 -20.84 6.13 -28.03
N VAL A 300 -21.14 5.24 -29.00
CA VAL A 300 -20.16 4.38 -29.68
C VAL A 300 -19.38 3.50 -28.69
N VAL A 301 -20.10 2.91 -27.74
CA VAL A 301 -19.63 1.90 -26.77
C VAL A 301 -20.36 0.60 -27.05
N GLN A 302 -19.61 -0.47 -27.33
CA GLN A 302 -20.17 -1.80 -27.54
C GLN A 302 -19.96 -2.66 -26.29
N PHE A 303 -21.04 -3.30 -25.82
CA PHE A 303 -20.97 -4.30 -24.76
C PHE A 303 -20.78 -5.71 -25.33
N ASP A 304 -20.04 -6.57 -24.63
CA ASP A 304 -19.80 -7.95 -25.03
C ASP A 304 -20.83 -8.89 -24.38
N ALA A 305 -21.96 -9.07 -25.07
CA ALA A 305 -23.05 -9.94 -24.60
C ALA A 305 -22.59 -11.39 -24.34
N GLY A 306 -21.56 -11.87 -25.04
CA GLY A 306 -21.03 -13.23 -24.88
C GLY A 306 -20.19 -13.43 -23.62
N LYS A 307 -19.74 -12.34 -22.99
CA LYS A 307 -19.06 -12.38 -21.69
C LYS A 307 -19.92 -11.91 -20.53
N THR A 308 -21.15 -11.47 -20.83
CA THR A 308 -22.09 -11.04 -19.79
C THR A 308 -22.46 -12.24 -18.93
N GLU A 309 -22.28 -12.12 -17.62
CA GLU A 309 -22.64 -13.16 -16.65
C GLU A 309 -23.67 -12.62 -15.66
N ALA A 310 -24.60 -13.48 -15.23
CA ALA A 310 -25.63 -13.11 -14.25
C ALA A 310 -25.65 -14.08 -13.06
N ILE A 311 -25.97 -13.56 -11.87
CA ILE A 311 -26.20 -14.37 -10.66
C ILE A 311 -27.37 -13.82 -9.84
N LEU A 312 -28.17 -14.72 -9.27
CA LEU A 312 -29.18 -14.37 -8.29
C LEU A 312 -28.67 -14.67 -6.88
N LEU A 313 -28.67 -13.65 -6.02
CA LEU A 313 -28.22 -13.67 -4.64
C LEU A 313 -29.42 -13.75 -3.68
N THR A 314 -29.45 -14.79 -2.86
CA THR A 314 -30.56 -15.03 -1.93
C THR A 314 -30.15 -15.89 -0.72
N ARG A 315 -30.75 -15.59 0.44
CA ARG A 315 -30.72 -16.48 1.62
C ARG A 315 -31.85 -17.52 1.62
N LYS A 316 -32.87 -17.34 0.77
CA LYS A 316 -34.00 -18.27 0.67
C LYS A 316 -33.50 -19.59 0.09
N ARG A 317 -33.93 -20.70 0.68
CA ARG A 317 -33.61 -22.06 0.24
C ARG A 317 -34.91 -22.76 -0.15
N GLY A 318 -34.87 -23.56 -1.20
CA GLY A 318 -36.01 -24.34 -1.65
C GLY A 318 -35.82 -24.85 -3.07
N ARG A 319 -36.33 -26.04 -3.34
CA ARG A 319 -36.26 -26.65 -4.69
C ARG A 319 -37.00 -25.79 -5.71
N GLU A 320 -38.18 -25.30 -5.35
CA GLU A 320 -39.00 -24.47 -6.25
C GLU A 320 -38.29 -23.17 -6.66
N LEU A 321 -37.72 -22.43 -5.70
CA LEU A 321 -36.95 -21.21 -6.00
C LEU A 321 -35.74 -21.54 -6.90
N ARG A 322 -35.03 -22.64 -6.63
CA ARG A 322 -33.91 -23.07 -7.48
C ARG A 322 -34.37 -23.38 -8.90
N ASP A 323 -35.49 -24.07 -9.06
CA ASP A 323 -36.07 -24.39 -10.37
C ASP A 323 -36.57 -23.14 -11.10
N GLN A 324 -37.05 -22.12 -10.37
CA GLN A 324 -37.40 -20.81 -10.93
C GLN A 324 -36.15 -20.07 -11.43
N ILE A 325 -35.07 -20.03 -10.63
CA ILE A 325 -33.80 -19.39 -11.00
C ILE A 325 -33.21 -20.09 -12.23
N GLN A 326 -33.22 -21.42 -12.27
CA GLN A 326 -32.69 -22.20 -13.37
C GLN A 326 -33.43 -21.95 -14.70
N ARG A 327 -34.73 -21.63 -14.65
CA ARG A 327 -35.54 -21.29 -15.82
C ARG A 327 -35.45 -19.81 -16.19
N ALA A 328 -35.09 -18.96 -15.25
CA ALA A 328 -34.99 -17.52 -15.44
C ALA A 328 -33.73 -17.15 -16.23
N HIS A 329 -33.89 -16.16 -17.10
CA HIS A 329 -32.80 -15.56 -17.88
C HIS A 329 -33.05 -14.06 -18.03
N VAL A 330 -31.99 -13.33 -18.34
CA VAL A 330 -32.02 -11.90 -18.66
C VAL A 330 -31.66 -11.77 -20.14
N GLU A 331 -32.51 -11.13 -20.91
CA GLU A 331 -32.22 -10.81 -22.32
C GLU A 331 -31.34 -9.55 -22.41
N VAL A 332 -30.18 -9.68 -23.07
CA VAL A 332 -29.19 -8.61 -23.25
C VAL A 332 -28.76 -8.60 -24.73
N ASP A 333 -29.13 -7.56 -25.47
CA ASP A 333 -28.79 -7.42 -26.91
C ASP A 333 -29.15 -8.67 -27.74
N GLY A 334 -30.36 -9.21 -27.53
CA GLY A 334 -30.84 -10.44 -28.18
C GLY A 334 -30.19 -11.75 -27.68
N HIS A 335 -29.34 -11.70 -26.65
CA HIS A 335 -28.74 -12.88 -26.04
C HIS A 335 -29.43 -13.22 -24.72
N CYS A 336 -29.78 -14.50 -24.53
CA CYS A 336 -30.32 -14.99 -23.27
C CYS A 336 -29.20 -15.31 -22.29
N VAL A 337 -29.07 -14.53 -21.23
CA VAL A 337 -28.08 -14.73 -20.15
C VAL A 337 -28.76 -15.47 -18.99
N PRO A 338 -28.47 -16.76 -18.75
CA PRO A 338 -29.02 -17.50 -17.62
C PRO A 338 -28.33 -17.09 -16.31
N PHE A 339 -29.04 -17.23 -15.18
CA PHE A 339 -28.41 -17.08 -13.87
C PHE A 339 -27.55 -18.29 -13.52
N ASN A 340 -26.28 -18.03 -13.19
CA ASN A 340 -25.40 -19.07 -12.68
C ASN A 340 -25.84 -19.50 -11.27
N LEU A 341 -26.08 -20.80 -11.11
CA LEU A 341 -26.60 -21.38 -9.86
C LEU A 341 -25.51 -21.61 -8.79
N GLU A 342 -24.24 -21.68 -9.19
CA GLU A 342 -23.13 -21.99 -8.28
C GLU A 342 -22.39 -20.73 -7.85
N ALA A 343 -21.64 -20.12 -8.76
CA ALA A 343 -20.89 -18.91 -8.49
C ALA A 343 -20.48 -18.17 -9.78
N THR A 344 -20.42 -16.84 -9.71
CA THR A 344 -20.04 -15.96 -10.83
C THR A 344 -18.82 -15.13 -10.46
N ARG A 345 -17.89 -14.92 -11.41
CA ARG A 345 -16.63 -14.21 -11.13
C ARG A 345 -16.76 -12.75 -11.52
N TRP A 346 -16.68 -11.85 -10.55
CA TRP A 346 -16.66 -10.41 -10.80
C TRP A 346 -15.47 -9.75 -10.09
N LEU A 347 -14.72 -8.92 -10.81
CA LEU A 347 -13.51 -8.23 -10.33
C LEU A 347 -12.45 -9.13 -9.68
N GLY A 348 -12.42 -10.41 -10.08
CA GLY A 348 -11.52 -11.42 -9.53
C GLY A 348 -12.05 -12.17 -8.30
N VAL A 349 -13.21 -11.80 -7.77
CA VAL A 349 -13.89 -12.47 -6.65
C VAL A 349 -15.00 -13.37 -7.16
N TRP A 350 -15.12 -14.58 -6.60
CA TRP A 350 -16.22 -15.50 -6.95
C TRP A 350 -17.38 -15.32 -5.98
N LEU A 351 -18.51 -14.85 -6.50
CA LEU A 351 -19.74 -14.61 -5.75
C LEU A 351 -20.63 -15.85 -5.88
N ASP A 352 -20.92 -16.52 -4.78
CA ASP A 352 -21.95 -17.56 -4.70
C ASP A 352 -23.30 -16.97 -4.29
N SER A 353 -24.40 -17.68 -4.59
CA SER A 353 -25.78 -17.19 -4.35
C SER A 353 -26.06 -16.79 -2.90
N GLY A 354 -25.41 -17.42 -1.92
CA GLY A 354 -25.56 -17.11 -0.50
C GLY A 354 -24.53 -16.12 0.05
N LEU A 355 -23.62 -15.61 -0.78
CA LEU A 355 -22.47 -14.77 -0.40
C LEU A 355 -21.65 -15.33 0.78
N ASN A 356 -21.49 -16.66 0.86
CA ASN A 356 -20.57 -17.28 1.82
C ASN A 356 -19.11 -17.29 1.33
N LEU A 357 -18.90 -16.96 0.07
CA LEU A 357 -17.63 -16.84 -0.66
C LEU A 357 -16.76 -18.10 -0.56
N LYS A 358 -17.37 -19.27 -0.37
CA LYS A 358 -16.66 -20.55 -0.28
C LYS A 358 -16.00 -20.91 -1.60
N ALA A 359 -16.68 -20.70 -2.73
CA ALA A 359 -16.14 -20.91 -4.07
C ALA A 359 -14.89 -20.05 -4.32
N HIS A 360 -14.91 -18.80 -3.82
CA HIS A 360 -13.78 -17.88 -3.89
C HIS A 360 -12.58 -18.37 -3.08
N TYR A 361 -12.80 -18.71 -1.81
CA TYR A 361 -11.76 -19.28 -0.94
C TYR A 361 -11.12 -20.53 -1.56
N GLN A 362 -11.94 -21.49 -2.02
CA GLN A 362 -11.45 -22.72 -2.63
C GLN A 362 -10.61 -22.46 -3.89
N THR A 363 -11.05 -21.53 -4.73
CA THR A 363 -10.31 -21.14 -5.93
C THR A 363 -8.98 -20.46 -5.60
N CYS A 364 -8.97 -19.55 -4.61
CA CYS A 364 -7.75 -18.91 -4.13
C CYS A 364 -6.76 -19.93 -3.54
N MET A 365 -7.24 -20.86 -2.72
CA MET A 365 -6.41 -21.93 -2.13
C MET A 365 -5.83 -22.87 -3.19
N ARG A 366 -6.60 -23.23 -4.22
CA ARG A 366 -6.11 -24.03 -5.35
C ARG A 366 -5.02 -23.31 -6.14
N LYS A 367 -5.20 -22.02 -6.43
CA LYS A 367 -4.19 -21.19 -7.09
C LYS A 367 -2.94 -21.03 -6.23
N ALA A 368 -3.10 -20.78 -4.93
CA ALA A 368 -2.01 -20.67 -3.98
C ALA A 368 -1.24 -21.99 -3.88
N ARG A 369 -1.92 -23.14 -3.85
CA ARG A 369 -1.29 -24.46 -3.85
C ARG A 369 -0.47 -24.72 -5.12
N ALA A 370 -0.98 -24.32 -6.27
CA ALA A 370 -0.23 -24.41 -7.53
C ALA A 370 1.02 -23.51 -7.52
N ALA A 371 0.92 -22.30 -6.97
CA ALA A 371 2.07 -21.42 -6.77
C ALA A 371 3.08 -22.00 -5.77
N GLU A 372 2.60 -22.55 -4.66
CA GLU A 372 3.39 -23.20 -3.61
C GLU A 372 4.22 -24.35 -4.20
N ASN A 373 3.63 -25.21 -5.02
CA ASN A 373 4.33 -26.32 -5.66
C ASN A 373 5.49 -25.86 -6.56
N ARG A 374 5.36 -24.71 -7.22
CA ARG A 374 6.44 -24.10 -8.02
C ARG A 374 7.54 -23.52 -7.14
N VAL A 375 7.16 -22.76 -6.12
CA VAL A 375 8.11 -22.10 -5.19
C VAL A 375 8.85 -23.12 -4.34
N GLN A 376 8.22 -24.24 -3.97
CA GLN A 376 8.80 -25.26 -3.10
C GLN A 376 10.09 -25.86 -3.68
N ARG A 377 10.23 -25.92 -5.01
CA ARG A 377 11.46 -26.38 -5.68
C ARG A 377 12.64 -25.45 -5.41
N LEU A 378 12.39 -24.16 -5.21
CA LEU A 378 13.39 -23.17 -4.86
C LEU A 378 13.77 -23.20 -3.38
N CYS A 379 12.99 -23.89 -2.53
CA CYS A 379 13.20 -23.95 -1.09
C CYS A 379 13.95 -25.20 -0.60
N GLN A 380 14.57 -25.96 -1.52
CA GLN A 380 15.39 -27.13 -1.19
C GLN A 380 16.68 -26.75 -0.43
N SER A 381 17.41 -27.72 0.11
CA SER A 381 18.60 -27.50 0.96
C SER A 381 19.70 -26.63 0.32
N HIS A 382 19.84 -26.66 -1.02
CA HIS A 382 20.77 -25.81 -1.79
C HIS A 382 20.06 -24.69 -2.57
N GLY A 383 18.79 -24.44 -2.26
CA GLY A 383 17.99 -23.39 -2.88
C GLY A 383 18.14 -22.05 -2.17
N LEU A 384 17.08 -21.25 -2.22
CA LEU A 384 17.02 -19.90 -1.67
C LEU A 384 17.30 -19.87 -0.18
N ALA A 385 18.07 -18.86 0.23
CA ALA A 385 18.25 -18.52 1.64
C ALA A 385 16.88 -18.28 2.32
N PRO A 386 16.73 -18.58 3.63
CA PRO A 386 15.44 -18.51 4.31
C PRO A 386 14.72 -17.15 4.20
N GLY A 387 15.46 -16.04 4.21
CA GLY A 387 14.89 -14.69 4.04
C GLY A 387 14.20 -14.52 2.70
N LEU A 388 14.87 -14.91 1.61
CA LEU A 388 14.32 -14.88 0.25
C LEU A 388 13.19 -15.90 0.08
N ALA A 389 13.35 -17.11 0.60
CA ALA A 389 12.32 -18.13 0.59
C ALA A 389 11.03 -17.63 1.26
N ARG A 390 11.14 -17.02 2.44
CA ARG A 390 10.02 -16.39 3.14
C ARG A 390 9.37 -15.30 2.30
N GLN A 391 10.18 -14.41 1.72
CA GLN A 391 9.68 -13.30 0.91
C GLN A 391 8.88 -13.79 -0.30
N VAL A 392 9.42 -14.77 -1.05
CA VAL A 392 8.73 -15.37 -2.21
C VAL A 392 7.45 -16.10 -1.77
N GLN A 393 7.50 -16.87 -0.68
CA GLN A 393 6.31 -17.55 -0.14
C GLN A 393 5.20 -16.56 0.26
N VAL A 394 5.54 -15.48 0.97
CA VAL A 394 4.56 -14.45 1.34
C VAL A 394 4.03 -13.72 0.09
N ALA A 395 4.90 -13.35 -0.84
CA ALA A 395 4.55 -12.54 -2.00
C ALA A 395 3.79 -13.31 -3.10
N ALA A 396 4.06 -14.61 -3.28
CA ALA A 396 3.51 -15.39 -4.40
C ALA A 396 2.45 -16.44 -3.97
N VAL A 397 2.46 -16.89 -2.71
CA VAL A 397 1.54 -17.93 -2.22
C VAL A 397 0.52 -17.33 -1.26
N GLN A 398 1.00 -16.67 -0.19
CA GLN A 398 0.13 -16.12 0.84
C GLN A 398 -0.74 -14.96 0.32
N SER A 399 -0.19 -14.11 -0.56
CA SER A 399 -0.94 -13.04 -1.23
C SER A 399 -2.14 -13.56 -2.04
N VAL A 400 -1.95 -14.68 -2.75
CA VAL A 400 -2.97 -15.34 -3.57
C VAL A 400 -4.02 -16.03 -2.70
N ALA A 401 -3.59 -16.75 -1.66
CA ALA A 401 -4.50 -17.46 -0.76
C ALA A 401 -5.45 -16.51 -0.01
N LEU A 402 -4.95 -15.34 0.37
CA LEU A 402 -5.67 -14.36 1.19
C LEU A 402 -6.35 -13.26 0.38
N TYR A 403 -6.42 -13.40 -0.95
CA TYR A 403 -7.08 -12.41 -1.78
C TYR A 403 -8.57 -12.33 -1.43
N GLY A 404 -9.05 -11.14 -1.08
CA GLY A 404 -10.42 -10.88 -0.65
C GLY A 404 -10.77 -11.40 0.75
N ALA A 405 -9.78 -11.77 1.58
CA ALA A 405 -10.01 -12.25 2.96
C ALA A 405 -10.76 -11.23 3.83
N GLU A 406 -10.71 -9.96 3.45
CA GLU A 406 -11.48 -8.88 4.05
C GLU A 406 -13.00 -9.10 3.92
N LEU A 407 -13.44 -9.86 2.91
CA LEU A 407 -14.85 -10.10 2.57
C LEU A 407 -15.37 -11.46 3.07
N TRP A 408 -14.58 -12.53 2.88
CA TRP A 408 -15.05 -13.91 3.10
C TRP A 408 -14.79 -14.44 4.51
N TRP A 409 -13.81 -13.90 5.22
CA TRP A 409 -13.48 -14.36 6.57
C TRP A 409 -14.56 -13.93 7.56
N GLN A 410 -15.18 -14.87 8.25
CA GLN A 410 -16.16 -14.59 9.32
C GLN A 410 -15.94 -15.49 10.55
N GLY A 411 -14.78 -16.15 10.66
CA GLY A 411 -14.48 -17.10 11.73
C GLY A 411 -14.70 -18.57 11.38
N GLN A 412 -14.79 -18.92 10.09
CA GLN A 412 -15.05 -20.29 9.65
C GLN A 412 -13.87 -21.22 10.00
N LYS A 413 -14.12 -22.24 10.84
CA LYS A 413 -13.07 -23.12 11.39
C LYS A 413 -12.34 -23.94 10.34
N ASP A 414 -13.05 -24.45 9.33
CA ASP A 414 -12.48 -25.25 8.24
C ASP A 414 -11.51 -24.43 7.37
N GLN A 415 -11.88 -23.18 7.08
CA GLN A 415 -11.03 -22.26 6.32
C GLN A 415 -9.79 -21.85 7.13
N LEU A 416 -9.97 -21.58 8.42
CA LEU A 416 -8.86 -21.28 9.34
C LEU A 416 -7.82 -22.41 9.37
N VAL A 417 -8.29 -23.67 9.51
CA VAL A 417 -7.41 -24.85 9.49
C VAL A 417 -6.70 -24.98 8.14
N GLY A 418 -7.40 -24.76 7.03
CA GLY A 418 -6.81 -24.81 5.68
C GLY A 418 -5.67 -23.80 5.49
N ILE A 419 -5.85 -22.56 5.93
CA ILE A 419 -4.82 -21.51 5.91
C ILE A 419 -3.67 -21.86 6.86
N GLN A 420 -3.95 -22.37 8.07
CA GLN A 420 -2.89 -22.76 9.00
C GLN A 420 -2.03 -23.89 8.45
N LEU A 421 -2.64 -24.89 7.79
CA LEU A 421 -1.90 -25.97 7.14
C LEU A 421 -1.00 -25.45 6.01
N MET A 422 -1.45 -24.46 5.23
CA MET A 422 -0.61 -23.78 4.25
C MET A 422 0.57 -23.07 4.92
N ILE A 423 0.32 -22.26 5.96
CA ILE A 423 1.37 -21.55 6.70
C ILE A 423 2.40 -22.52 7.28
N ASN A 424 1.96 -23.67 7.81
CA ASN A 424 2.85 -24.71 8.33
C ASN A 424 3.78 -25.27 7.25
N ARG A 425 3.29 -25.44 6.00
CA ARG A 425 4.13 -25.87 4.87
C ARG A 425 5.10 -24.78 4.43
N GLN A 426 4.65 -23.52 4.36
CA GLN A 426 5.50 -22.37 4.07
C GLN A 426 6.61 -22.20 5.11
N ALA A 427 6.27 -22.36 6.39
CA ALA A 427 7.22 -22.31 7.49
C ALA A 427 8.28 -23.39 7.35
N ARG A 428 7.90 -24.64 7.06
CA ARG A 428 8.87 -25.74 6.82
C ARG A 428 9.73 -25.49 5.59
N ALA A 429 9.16 -24.99 4.50
CA ALA A 429 9.92 -24.62 3.31
C ALA A 429 10.94 -23.51 3.62
N THR A 430 10.57 -22.55 4.47
CA THR A 430 11.42 -21.42 4.89
C THR A 430 12.52 -21.85 5.86
N THR A 431 12.20 -22.64 6.89
CA THR A 431 13.14 -22.98 7.96
C THR A 431 13.91 -24.28 7.69
N GLY A 432 13.37 -25.22 6.91
CA GLY A 432 13.97 -26.55 6.71
C GLY A 432 13.90 -27.44 7.96
N MET A 433 13.02 -27.11 8.91
CA MET A 433 12.72 -27.94 10.08
C MET A 433 11.99 -29.22 9.68
N LEU A 434 12.08 -30.23 10.54
CA LEU A 434 11.52 -31.57 10.30
C LEU A 434 9.99 -31.55 10.28
N LYS A 435 9.37 -32.56 9.63
CA LYS A 435 7.90 -32.66 9.54
C LYS A 435 7.22 -32.73 10.91
N SER A 436 7.86 -33.40 11.86
CA SER A 436 7.40 -33.61 13.25
C SER A 436 7.73 -32.45 14.20
N THR A 437 8.38 -31.37 13.73
CA THR A 437 8.62 -30.19 14.57
C THR A 437 7.27 -29.57 15.00
N PRO A 438 7.09 -29.22 16.29
CA PRO A 438 5.89 -28.56 16.78
C PRO A 438 5.57 -27.26 16.04
N VAL A 439 4.28 -27.00 15.81
CA VAL A 439 3.80 -25.92 14.94
C VAL A 439 4.13 -24.52 15.49
N GLY A 440 3.97 -24.30 16.80
CA GLY A 440 4.31 -23.02 17.45
C GLY A 440 5.74 -22.53 17.13
N PRO A 441 6.79 -23.26 17.53
CA PRO A 441 8.18 -22.94 17.19
C PRO A 441 8.43 -22.80 15.69
N LEU A 442 7.86 -23.71 14.89
CA LEU A 442 8.02 -23.71 13.44
C LEU A 442 7.54 -22.40 12.79
N VAL A 443 6.33 -21.96 13.11
CA VAL A 443 5.71 -20.76 12.55
C VAL A 443 6.39 -19.51 13.07
N ARG A 444 6.73 -19.49 14.38
CA ARG A 444 7.49 -18.39 14.99
C ARG A 444 8.83 -18.21 14.29
N GLU A 445 9.65 -19.26 14.21
CA GLU A 445 11.01 -19.18 13.67
C GLU A 445 11.01 -18.83 12.18
N ALA A 446 9.98 -19.22 11.43
CA ALA A 446 9.79 -18.76 10.06
C ALA A 446 9.43 -17.26 9.95
N GLY A 447 9.15 -16.58 11.07
CA GLY A 447 8.67 -15.20 11.10
C GLY A 447 7.32 -15.04 10.38
N LEU A 448 6.47 -16.07 10.40
CA LEU A 448 5.14 -16.06 9.78
C LEU A 448 4.07 -15.92 10.86
N ALA A 449 3.00 -15.16 10.59
CA ALA A 449 1.89 -15.06 11.54
C ALA A 449 1.02 -16.33 11.47
N PRO A 450 0.41 -16.78 12.58
CA PRO A 450 -0.60 -17.82 12.53
C PRO A 450 -1.84 -17.35 11.75
N ALA A 451 -2.65 -18.29 11.28
CA ALA A 451 -3.74 -18.03 10.33
C ALA A 451 -4.75 -17.00 10.82
N GLU A 452 -5.20 -17.13 12.07
CA GLU A 452 -6.23 -16.24 12.65
C GLU A 452 -5.73 -14.80 12.73
N ALA A 453 -4.55 -14.59 13.32
CA ALA A 453 -3.92 -13.28 13.42
C ALA A 453 -3.59 -12.66 12.06
N LEU A 454 -3.44 -13.47 11.02
CA LEU A 454 -3.19 -13.01 9.66
C LEU A 454 -4.48 -12.55 8.96
N LEU A 455 -5.58 -13.28 9.15
CA LEU A 455 -6.90 -12.96 8.61
C LEU A 455 -7.51 -11.75 9.31
N GLU A 456 -7.49 -11.72 10.64
CA GLU A 456 -7.98 -10.58 11.43
C GLU A 456 -7.17 -9.31 11.16
N ALA A 457 -5.84 -9.41 10.99
CA ALA A 457 -5.02 -8.26 10.64
C ALA A 457 -5.41 -7.63 9.30
N ARG A 458 -5.93 -8.43 8.35
CA ARG A 458 -6.44 -7.92 7.06
C ARG A 458 -7.77 -7.21 7.24
N GLN A 459 -8.72 -7.83 7.94
CA GLN A 459 -10.01 -7.21 8.22
C GLN A 459 -9.87 -5.92 9.01
N LEU A 460 -9.12 -5.92 10.12
CA LEU A 460 -8.92 -4.71 10.91
C LEU A 460 -8.23 -3.60 10.11
N ARG A 461 -7.28 -3.95 9.22
CA ARG A 461 -6.66 -2.96 8.32
C ARG A 461 -7.67 -2.40 7.33
N TYR A 462 -8.54 -3.24 6.78
CA TYR A 462 -9.61 -2.82 5.89
C TYR A 462 -10.61 -1.92 6.61
N THR A 463 -11.09 -2.29 7.80
CA THR A 463 -11.98 -1.47 8.64
C THR A 463 -11.35 -0.11 8.98
N THR A 464 -10.09 -0.07 9.44
CA THR A 464 -9.41 1.21 9.70
C THR A 464 -9.27 2.05 8.43
N ARG A 465 -9.03 1.40 7.27
CA ARG A 465 -8.98 2.11 6.00
C ARG A 465 -10.35 2.72 5.68
N LEU A 466 -11.44 1.96 5.82
CA LEU A 466 -12.81 2.47 5.57
C LEU A 466 -13.13 3.71 6.42
N LEU A 467 -12.72 3.72 7.69
CA LEU A 467 -12.85 4.90 8.57
C LEU A 467 -12.06 6.11 8.04
N SER A 468 -10.86 5.88 7.49
CA SER A 468 -10.01 6.94 6.92
C SER A 468 -10.41 7.41 5.52
N LEU A 469 -11.49 6.86 4.94
CA LEU A 469 -12.00 7.31 3.66
C LEU A 469 -12.83 8.60 3.84
N PRO A 470 -12.82 9.48 2.81
CA PRO A 470 -13.72 10.63 2.76
C PRO A 470 -15.20 10.25 2.92
N GLU A 471 -16.00 11.16 3.48
CA GLU A 471 -17.44 10.94 3.72
C GLU A 471 -18.24 10.61 2.45
N ASN A 472 -17.88 11.20 1.31
CA ASN A 472 -18.51 10.95 0.02
C ASN A 472 -18.07 9.62 -0.65
N HIS A 473 -17.24 8.81 0.00
CA HIS A 473 -16.77 7.56 -0.55
C HIS A 473 -17.77 6.42 -0.30
N PRO A 474 -18.27 5.71 -1.33
CA PRO A 474 -19.31 4.68 -1.18
C PRO A 474 -18.91 3.53 -0.24
N ALA A 475 -17.65 3.10 -0.25
CA ALA A 475 -17.18 2.07 0.66
C ALA A 475 -17.23 2.46 2.15
N LYS A 476 -17.31 3.75 2.49
CA LYS A 476 -17.49 4.19 3.87
C LYS A 476 -18.85 3.73 4.39
N GLU A 477 -19.89 3.79 3.54
CA GLU A 477 -21.27 3.39 3.86
C GLU A 477 -21.42 1.91 4.24
N ILE A 478 -20.43 1.08 3.90
CA ILE A 478 -20.37 -0.31 4.38
C ILE A 478 -20.46 -0.33 5.91
N LEU A 479 -19.76 0.58 6.60
CA LEU A 479 -19.78 0.63 8.05
C LEU A 479 -21.12 1.17 8.59
N PRO A 480 -21.64 0.61 9.71
CA PRO A 480 -22.87 1.10 10.33
C PRO A 480 -22.79 2.60 10.63
N VAL A 481 -23.92 3.33 10.51
CA VAL A 481 -23.98 4.78 10.76
C VAL A 481 -23.45 5.14 12.15
N SER A 482 -23.84 4.37 13.18
CA SER A 482 -23.34 4.51 14.56
C SER A 482 -21.82 4.42 14.68
N PHE A 483 -21.19 3.67 13.79
CA PHE A 483 -19.74 3.50 13.74
C PHE A 483 -19.05 4.58 12.88
N ARG A 484 -19.78 5.23 11.98
CA ARG A 484 -19.27 6.33 11.14
C ARG A 484 -19.38 7.68 11.83
N GLU A 485 -20.54 7.96 12.40
CA GLU A 485 -20.94 9.29 12.89
C GLU A 485 -21.07 9.33 14.41
N GLY A 486 -21.05 8.16 15.07
CA GLY A 486 -21.34 8.07 16.50
C GLY A 486 -22.84 8.07 16.78
N ASP A 487 -23.20 7.55 17.95
CA ASP A 487 -24.58 7.35 18.36
C ASP A 487 -25.31 8.66 18.70
N GLN A 488 -24.57 9.73 18.98
CA GLN A 488 -25.11 11.04 19.35
C GLN A 488 -25.48 11.90 18.13
N HIS A 489 -25.02 11.51 16.93
CA HIS A 489 -25.17 12.28 15.70
C HIS A 489 -26.12 11.64 14.68
N ALA A 490 -26.53 10.38 14.86
CA ALA A 490 -27.45 9.70 13.96
C ALA A 490 -28.88 10.27 14.05
N GLN A 491 -29.40 10.88 12.98
CA GLN A 491 -30.75 11.47 12.99
C GLN A 491 -31.85 10.40 13.11
N PRO A 492 -33.02 10.72 13.69
CA PRO A 492 -34.19 9.84 13.65
C PRO A 492 -34.59 9.56 12.19
N GLY A 493 -34.49 8.30 11.75
CA GLY A 493 -34.79 7.88 10.36
C GLY A 493 -33.57 7.42 9.55
N GLU A 494 -32.36 7.90 9.84
CA GLU A 494 -31.09 7.34 9.30
C GLU A 494 -30.70 6.02 9.99
N GLN A 495 -31.37 5.73 11.10
CA GLN A 495 -31.21 4.52 11.89
C GLN A 495 -31.97 3.36 11.25
N THR A 496 -31.33 2.62 10.35
CA THR A 496 -31.90 1.36 9.84
C THR A 496 -32.22 0.41 11.01
N PRO A 497 -33.27 -0.44 10.91
CA PRO A 497 -33.59 -1.45 11.93
C PRO A 497 -32.43 -2.45 12.06
N GLY A 498 -31.47 -2.16 12.95
CA GLY A 498 -30.27 -2.97 13.16
C GLY A 498 -28.94 -2.22 13.31
N ASN A 499 -28.91 -0.88 13.28
CA ASN A 499 -27.67 -0.11 13.34
C ASN A 499 -26.80 -0.32 14.60
N ARG A 500 -27.36 -0.84 15.70
CA ARG A 500 -26.63 -1.20 16.94
C ARG A 500 -26.55 -2.70 17.22
N GLN A 501 -27.15 -3.57 16.40
CA GLN A 501 -27.14 -5.02 16.62
C GLN A 501 -25.73 -5.62 16.67
N TRP A 502 -24.76 -4.98 16.01
CA TRP A 502 -23.36 -5.40 16.06
C TRP A 502 -22.74 -5.26 17.46
N ALA A 503 -23.22 -4.30 18.27
CA ALA A 503 -22.75 -4.00 19.62
C ALA A 503 -23.46 -4.83 20.71
N GLU A 504 -24.56 -5.51 20.38
CA GLU A 504 -25.30 -6.36 21.31
C GLU A 504 -24.52 -7.66 21.59
N ARG A 505 -24.25 -7.94 22.87
CA ARG A 505 -23.50 -9.13 23.31
C ARG A 505 -24.21 -10.46 23.04
N ASN A 506 -25.54 -10.45 23.04
CA ASN A 506 -26.38 -11.66 22.91
C ASN A 506 -26.87 -11.92 21.49
N ASN A 507 -26.54 -11.05 20.52
CA ASN A 507 -27.12 -11.13 19.19
C ASN A 507 -26.31 -12.09 18.28
N GLN A 508 -26.82 -13.32 18.14
CA GLN A 508 -26.33 -14.34 17.21
C GLN A 508 -26.98 -14.24 15.82
N GLY A 509 -27.36 -13.02 15.40
CA GLY A 509 -27.96 -12.77 14.10
C GLY A 509 -26.95 -12.79 12.94
N PRO A 510 -27.39 -13.03 11.70
CA PRO A 510 -26.52 -12.99 10.52
C PRO A 510 -26.18 -11.54 10.16
N TRP A 511 -25.03 -11.07 10.65
CA TRP A 511 -24.54 -9.70 10.43
C TRP A 511 -24.34 -9.36 8.95
N SER A 512 -24.57 -8.09 8.59
CA SER A 512 -24.01 -7.57 7.35
C SER A 512 -22.48 -7.50 7.43
N LEU A 513 -21.83 -7.36 6.28
CA LEU A 513 -20.38 -7.20 6.20
C LEU A 513 -19.91 -6.04 7.08
N GLY A 514 -20.57 -4.89 6.98
CA GLY A 514 -20.32 -3.73 7.82
C GLY A 514 -20.37 -3.98 9.32
N GLN A 515 -21.45 -4.62 9.77
CA GLN A 515 -21.67 -4.96 11.17
C GLN A 515 -20.58 -5.90 11.70
N HIS A 516 -20.17 -6.89 10.90
CA HIS A 516 -19.07 -7.79 11.25
C HIS A 516 -17.74 -7.02 11.40
N LEU A 517 -17.40 -6.18 10.42
CA LEU A 517 -16.17 -5.37 10.44
C LEU A 517 -16.12 -4.39 11.63
N ALA A 518 -17.24 -3.74 11.94
CA ALA A 518 -17.38 -2.84 13.09
C ALA A 518 -17.20 -3.59 14.40
N ARG A 519 -17.83 -4.76 14.57
CA ARG A 519 -17.71 -5.59 15.77
C ARG A 519 -16.27 -6.06 16.01
N GLN A 520 -15.56 -6.50 14.96
CA GLN A 520 -14.17 -6.93 15.09
C GLN A 520 -13.28 -5.80 15.60
N LEU A 521 -13.48 -4.58 15.11
CA LEU A 521 -12.72 -3.43 15.57
C LEU A 521 -13.13 -3.01 16.99
N ALA A 522 -14.42 -2.99 17.31
CA ALA A 522 -14.92 -2.66 18.64
C ALA A 522 -14.36 -3.61 19.73
N ASN A 523 -14.26 -4.90 19.43
CA ASN A 523 -13.74 -5.91 20.39
C ASN A 523 -12.28 -5.68 20.81
N ILE A 524 -11.50 -4.96 20.02
CA ILE A 524 -10.09 -4.68 20.33
C ILE A 524 -9.86 -3.30 20.93
N LEU A 525 -10.87 -2.41 20.92
CA LEU A 525 -10.75 -1.06 21.44
C LEU A 525 -10.96 -1.07 22.96
N PRO A 526 -10.07 -0.42 23.74
CA PRO A 526 -10.23 -0.28 25.19
C PRO A 526 -11.16 0.90 25.58
N VAL A 527 -11.75 1.57 24.59
CA VAL A 527 -12.66 2.71 24.73
C VAL A 527 -13.94 2.41 23.98
N ASP A 528 -15.06 2.97 24.45
CA ASP A 528 -16.36 2.79 23.82
C ASP A 528 -16.43 3.53 22.47
N PRO A 529 -16.68 2.82 21.35
CA PRO A 529 -16.79 3.43 20.02
C PRO A 529 -18.10 4.18 19.76
N SER A 530 -19.05 4.22 20.71
CA SER A 530 -20.33 4.94 20.57
C SER A 530 -20.17 6.44 20.27
N GLY A 531 -19.03 7.04 20.64
CA GLY A 531 -18.69 8.43 20.35
C GLY A 531 -18.27 8.72 18.91
N GLY A 532 -18.18 7.69 18.05
CA GLY A 532 -17.71 7.82 16.67
C GLY A 532 -16.18 7.79 16.54
N PHE A 533 -15.70 8.01 15.32
CA PHE A 533 -14.28 8.07 14.98
C PHE A 533 -13.97 9.37 14.26
N GLU A 534 -12.69 9.76 14.29
CA GLU A 534 -12.20 10.89 13.52
C GLU A 534 -12.61 10.76 12.04
N SER A 535 -13.35 11.76 11.56
CA SER A 535 -13.79 11.84 10.17
C SER A 535 -12.72 12.47 9.27
N THR A 536 -12.67 12.03 8.02
CA THR A 536 -11.77 12.58 7.00
C THR A 536 -12.56 13.20 5.86
N THR A 537 -12.03 14.27 5.29
CA THR A 537 -12.59 14.95 4.13
C THR A 537 -11.67 14.82 2.94
N GLN A 538 -12.24 14.93 1.74
CA GLN A 538 -11.46 14.96 0.51
C GLN A 538 -10.89 16.37 0.35
N THR A 539 -9.56 16.49 0.40
CA THR A 539 -8.88 17.77 0.23
C THR A 539 -7.92 17.74 -0.95
N THR A 540 -7.65 18.91 -1.52
CA THR A 540 -6.51 19.09 -2.39
C THR A 540 -5.25 19.13 -1.52
N SER A 541 -4.28 18.26 -1.83
CA SER A 541 -2.99 18.23 -1.12
C SER A 541 -2.31 19.59 -1.31
N SER A 542 -2.32 20.42 -0.28
CA SER A 542 -1.57 21.67 -0.22
C SER A 542 -0.35 21.52 0.67
N GLN A 543 0.77 22.12 0.27
CA GLN A 543 1.90 22.29 1.17
C GLN A 543 1.52 23.23 2.32
N PHE A 544 2.22 23.09 3.45
CA PHE A 544 2.05 23.98 4.58
C PHE A 544 2.33 25.43 4.14
N PRO A 545 1.47 26.41 4.50
CA PRO A 545 1.55 27.80 4.05
C PRO A 545 2.60 28.63 4.81
N GLY A 546 3.71 27.98 5.19
CA GLY A 546 4.83 28.50 5.97
C GLY A 546 6.04 27.58 5.78
N GLN A 547 7.05 27.70 6.64
CA GLN A 547 8.24 26.83 6.58
C GLN A 547 8.13 25.65 7.54
N THR A 548 8.61 24.48 7.13
CA THR A 548 8.78 23.31 8.01
C THR A 548 10.24 22.89 8.00
N GLU A 549 10.90 22.86 9.16
CA GLU A 549 12.32 22.60 9.28
C GLU A 549 12.59 21.31 10.08
N MET A 550 13.44 20.46 9.51
CA MET A 550 13.92 19.21 10.07
C MET A 550 15.44 19.23 10.08
N LEU A 551 16.01 20.01 11.00
CA LEU A 551 17.46 20.15 11.14
C LEU A 551 18.05 18.98 11.98
N PRO A 552 19.34 18.63 11.78
CA PRO A 552 20.06 17.73 12.69
C PRO A 552 20.02 18.24 14.14
N GLY A 553 19.96 17.34 15.12
CA GLY A 553 19.75 17.66 16.54
C GLY A 553 20.57 18.85 17.10
N PRO A 554 21.90 18.90 16.90
CA PRO A 554 22.71 20.02 17.38
C PRO A 554 22.37 21.37 16.70
N GLU A 555 22.10 21.35 15.40
CA GLU A 555 21.75 22.55 14.62
C GLU A 555 20.34 23.03 14.97
N ALA A 556 19.39 22.11 15.13
CA ALA A 556 18.03 22.39 15.57
C ALA A 556 18.01 23.10 16.93
N LEU A 557 18.84 22.63 17.87
CA LEU A 557 18.96 23.22 19.20
C LEU A 557 19.56 24.63 19.14
N ALA A 558 20.64 24.81 18.39
CA ALA A 558 21.28 26.12 18.22
C ALA A 558 20.34 27.13 17.57
N ALA A 559 19.60 26.73 16.53
CA ALA A 559 18.58 27.54 15.88
C ALA A 559 17.49 27.96 16.88
N ALA A 560 16.96 27.00 17.67
CA ALA A 560 15.94 27.28 18.66
C ALA A 560 16.40 28.25 19.76
N GLN A 561 17.66 28.14 20.21
CA GLN A 561 18.25 29.02 21.23
C GLN A 561 18.58 30.42 20.71
N SER A 562 18.81 30.57 19.41
CA SER A 562 19.08 31.86 18.78
C SER A 562 17.84 32.73 18.56
N LEU A 563 16.63 32.13 18.66
CA LEU A 563 15.38 32.84 18.47
C LEU A 563 15.05 33.74 19.67
N PRO A 564 14.58 34.98 19.44
CA PRO A 564 14.01 35.79 20.51
C PRO A 564 12.88 35.03 21.22
N PRO A 565 12.89 34.89 22.56
CA PRO A 565 11.93 34.04 23.28
C PRO A 565 10.46 34.42 23.06
N GLU A 566 10.19 35.70 22.79
CA GLU A 566 8.87 36.25 22.47
C GLU A 566 8.33 35.86 21.08
N LEU A 567 9.17 35.32 20.21
CA LEU A 567 8.81 34.80 18.88
C LEU A 567 8.76 33.26 18.82
N ALA A 568 9.07 32.60 19.93
CA ALA A 568 9.11 31.14 20.04
C ALA A 568 7.93 30.61 20.89
N ILE A 569 7.15 29.70 20.31
CA ILE A 569 6.08 28.98 21.02
C ILE A 569 6.43 27.49 21.02
N TRP A 570 6.50 26.91 22.21
CA TRP A 570 6.79 25.50 22.41
C TRP A 570 5.48 24.71 22.50
N SER A 571 5.43 23.54 21.88
CA SER A 571 4.30 22.62 21.98
C SER A 571 4.76 21.20 22.22
N ASP A 572 4.00 20.45 23.02
CA ASP A 572 4.26 19.05 23.33
C ASP A 572 2.94 18.28 23.57
N GLY A 573 2.97 16.98 23.34
CA GLY A 573 1.89 16.03 23.55
C GLY A 573 2.26 14.97 24.60
N SER A 574 1.39 14.75 25.59
CA SER A 574 1.64 13.74 26.62
C SER A 574 0.49 12.76 26.76
N ARG A 575 0.83 11.53 27.14
CA ARG A 575 -0.12 10.46 27.45
C ARG A 575 0.23 9.78 28.76
N LEU A 576 -0.77 9.69 29.64
CA LEU A 576 -0.67 9.02 30.92
C LEU A 576 -0.87 7.49 30.79
N GLU A 577 -0.38 6.74 31.77
CA GLU A 577 -0.53 5.27 31.84
C GLU A 577 -1.99 4.82 31.80
N ASN A 578 -2.91 5.62 32.35
CA ASN A 578 -4.35 5.36 32.32
C ASN A 578 -4.99 5.57 30.92
N GLY A 579 -4.19 5.91 29.91
CA GLY A 579 -4.60 6.08 28.52
C GLY A 579 -5.20 7.44 28.17
N LYS A 580 -5.18 8.42 29.09
CA LYS A 580 -5.58 9.80 28.79
C LYS A 580 -4.43 10.58 28.17
N SER A 581 -4.75 11.41 27.17
CA SER A 581 -3.79 12.27 26.47
C SER A 581 -4.15 13.75 26.64
N GLY A 582 -3.15 14.62 26.54
CA GLY A 582 -3.26 16.06 26.66
C GLY A 582 -2.16 16.77 25.88
N ALA A 583 -2.47 17.96 25.36
CA ALA A 583 -1.52 18.83 24.68
C ALA A 583 -1.12 20.00 25.59
N GLY A 584 0.10 20.49 25.43
CA GLY A 584 0.62 21.64 26.17
C GLY A 584 1.30 22.63 25.24
N ILE A 585 1.19 23.92 25.57
CA ILE A 585 2.00 24.98 24.94
C ILE A 585 2.66 25.85 26.00
N ALA A 586 3.84 26.38 25.69
CA ALA A 586 4.58 27.32 26.52
C ALA A 586 5.19 28.45 25.68
N TRP A 587 5.15 29.69 26.19
CA TRP A 587 5.73 30.86 25.52
C TRP A 587 6.15 31.91 26.56
N GLN A 588 6.98 32.87 26.15
CA GLN A 588 7.33 34.02 26.98
C GLN A 588 6.59 35.29 26.50
N GLU A 589 6.03 36.05 27.43
CA GLU A 589 5.49 37.38 27.16
C GLU A 589 6.61 38.45 27.14
N PRO A 590 6.37 39.61 26.50
CA PRO A 590 7.29 40.75 26.58
C PRO A 590 7.60 41.09 28.04
N GLY A 591 8.87 40.97 28.45
CA GLY A 591 9.30 41.06 29.85
C GLY A 591 9.77 39.74 30.47
N GLY A 592 9.83 38.64 29.71
CA GLY A 592 10.49 37.38 30.09
C GLY A 592 9.65 36.47 31.00
N THR A 593 8.37 36.76 31.19
CA THR A 593 7.48 35.92 32.01
C THR A 593 6.99 34.72 31.21
N TRP A 594 7.24 33.51 31.73
CA TRP A 594 6.72 32.28 31.14
C TRP A 594 5.21 32.12 31.36
N LYS A 595 4.50 31.78 30.29
CA LYS A 595 3.11 31.34 30.31
C LYS A 595 3.01 29.93 29.75
N THR A 596 2.09 29.16 30.31
CA THR A 596 1.79 27.79 29.85
C THR A 596 0.30 27.59 29.75
N ARG A 597 -0.14 26.78 28.78
CA ARG A 597 -1.54 26.40 28.64
C ARG A 597 -1.65 24.93 28.25
N GLY A 598 -2.54 24.21 28.93
CA GLY A 598 -2.79 22.79 28.69
C GLY A 598 -4.19 22.52 28.17
N PHE A 599 -4.32 21.52 27.29
CA PHE A 599 -5.55 21.15 26.60
C PHE A 599 -5.82 19.64 26.75
N PRO A 600 -6.86 19.23 27.49
CA PRO A 600 -7.18 17.81 27.67
C PRO A 600 -7.84 17.21 26.43
N LEU A 601 -7.30 16.10 25.89
CA LEU A 601 -7.94 15.30 24.83
C LEU A 601 -8.76 14.14 25.40
N GLY A 602 -8.32 13.55 26.52
CA GLY A 602 -8.98 12.39 27.13
C GLY A 602 -8.50 11.06 26.55
N LYS A 603 -9.34 10.02 26.60
CA LYS A 603 -9.02 8.67 26.09
C LYS A 603 -9.37 8.55 24.61
N GLY A 604 -8.74 7.62 23.90
CA GLY A 604 -9.00 7.39 22.47
C GLY A 604 -8.18 8.28 21.52
N CYS A 605 -7.20 9.01 22.07
CA CYS A 605 -6.23 9.83 21.33
C CYS A 605 -4.80 9.39 21.67
N GLU A 606 -3.89 9.53 20.73
CA GLU A 606 -2.45 9.30 20.89
C GLU A 606 -1.70 10.59 21.21
N VAL A 607 -0.44 10.44 21.65
CA VAL A 607 0.51 11.56 21.77
C VAL A 607 0.58 12.33 20.45
N PHE A 608 0.62 11.61 19.32
CA PHE A 608 0.56 12.20 17.99
C PHE A 608 -0.60 13.19 17.77
N ASP A 609 -1.80 12.89 18.27
CA ASP A 609 -2.95 13.81 18.15
C ASP A 609 -2.80 15.03 19.06
N ALA A 610 -2.21 14.84 20.24
CA ALA A 610 -1.91 15.91 21.18
C ALA A 610 -0.85 16.86 20.64
N GLU A 611 0.19 16.36 19.98
CA GLU A 611 1.22 17.15 19.28
C GLU A 611 0.59 18.08 18.22
N LEU A 612 -0.26 17.51 17.36
CA LEU A 612 -0.96 18.26 16.33
C LEU A 612 -1.88 19.33 16.93
N LEU A 613 -2.59 18.99 18.01
CA LEU A 613 -3.41 19.97 18.73
C LEU A 613 -2.55 21.06 19.35
N GLY A 614 -1.38 20.73 19.91
CA GLY A 614 -0.41 21.67 20.45
C GLY A 614 0.00 22.72 19.41
N VAL A 615 0.35 22.29 18.20
CA VAL A 615 0.68 23.19 17.09
C VAL A 615 -0.51 24.07 16.69
N VAL A 616 -1.71 23.50 16.58
CA VAL A 616 -2.93 24.28 16.30
C VAL A 616 -3.14 25.36 17.36
N GLN A 617 -2.98 25.03 18.65
CA GLN A 617 -3.15 25.97 19.75
C GLN A 617 -2.05 27.04 19.77
N ALA A 618 -0.81 26.68 19.42
CA ALA A 618 0.29 27.63 19.26
C ALA A 618 0.01 28.63 18.12
N LEU A 619 -0.47 28.16 16.96
CA LEU A 619 -0.87 29.02 15.84
C LEU A 619 -2.05 29.93 16.22
N GLN A 620 -3.04 29.41 16.95
CA GLN A 620 -4.17 30.22 17.44
C GLN A 620 -3.73 31.28 18.46
N LEU A 621 -2.72 30.99 19.28
CA LEU A 621 -2.13 31.97 20.18
C LEU A 621 -1.47 33.09 19.38
N ALA A 622 -0.62 32.75 18.40
CA ALA A 622 0.01 33.74 17.52
C ALA A 622 -1.03 34.63 16.81
N GLU A 623 -2.11 34.04 16.31
CA GLU A 623 -3.21 34.77 15.66
C GLU A 623 -3.92 35.74 16.62
N LYS A 624 -4.05 35.39 17.89
CA LYS A 624 -4.65 36.24 18.93
C LYS A 624 -3.76 37.38 19.37
N VAL A 625 -2.45 37.13 19.49
CA VAL A 625 -1.47 38.18 19.82
C VAL A 625 -1.45 39.23 18.71
N GLY A 626 -1.59 38.82 17.45
CA GLY A 626 -1.74 39.72 16.31
C GLY A 626 -0.44 40.45 15.91
N ASP A 627 0.71 39.98 16.38
CA ASP A 627 2.03 40.46 15.97
C ASP A 627 2.33 40.09 14.51
N GLN A 628 2.98 40.99 13.78
CA GLN A 628 3.39 40.77 12.39
C GLN A 628 4.79 40.15 12.28
N ARG A 629 5.56 40.10 13.37
CA ARG A 629 6.88 39.46 13.39
C ARG A 629 6.76 37.95 13.09
N PRO A 630 7.81 37.33 12.52
CA PRO A 630 7.83 35.90 12.29
C PRO A 630 7.68 35.12 13.60
N VAL A 631 6.85 34.07 13.59
CA VAL A 631 6.64 33.18 14.74
C VAL A 631 7.15 31.78 14.42
N THR A 632 7.89 31.20 15.36
CA THR A 632 8.40 29.83 15.25
C THR A 632 7.75 28.93 16.30
N ILE A 633 7.20 27.81 15.85
CA ILE A 633 6.61 26.77 16.68
C ILE A 633 7.60 25.63 16.79
N LEU A 634 7.98 25.30 18.03
CA LEU A 634 8.99 24.30 18.36
C LEU A 634 8.30 23.08 18.97
N LEU A 635 8.58 21.90 18.41
CA LEU A 635 8.04 20.61 18.88
C LEU A 635 9.04 19.47 18.61
N ASP A 636 8.95 18.39 19.38
CA ASP A 636 9.85 17.24 19.26
C ASP A 636 9.29 16.07 18.44
N SER A 637 8.07 16.21 17.91
CA SER A 637 7.39 15.19 17.13
C SER A 637 7.62 15.32 15.61
N GLN A 638 8.59 14.56 15.09
CA GLN A 638 8.83 14.45 13.65
C GLN A 638 7.59 13.94 12.88
N ALA A 639 6.80 13.06 13.51
CA ALA A 639 5.58 12.51 12.91
C ALA A 639 4.49 13.59 12.74
N ALA A 640 4.33 14.49 13.72
CA ALA A 640 3.40 15.61 13.62
C ALA A 640 3.83 16.60 12.53
N ILE A 641 5.13 16.93 12.44
CA ILE A 641 5.66 17.80 11.39
C ILE A 641 5.42 17.19 10.01
N ALA A 642 5.77 15.91 9.82
CA ALA A 642 5.51 15.21 8.56
C ALA A 642 4.02 15.22 8.20
N ARG A 643 3.13 15.08 9.19
CA ARG A 643 1.68 15.15 8.98
C ARG A 643 1.21 16.54 8.55
N LEU A 644 1.81 17.60 9.09
CA LEU A 644 1.49 19.00 8.81
C LEU A 644 2.01 19.48 7.44
N GLN A 645 2.84 18.71 6.74
CA GLN A 645 3.29 19.06 5.39
C GLN A 645 2.19 18.93 4.33
N HIS A 646 1.10 18.21 4.61
CA HIS A 646 0.00 18.01 3.66
C HIS A 646 -1.36 17.83 4.35
N THR A 647 -2.44 18.06 3.61
CA THR A 647 -3.83 17.94 4.11
C THR A 647 -4.55 16.66 3.69
N GLN A 648 -3.84 15.70 3.07
CA GLN A 648 -4.43 14.44 2.57
C GLN A 648 -5.18 13.64 3.64
N SER A 649 -6.15 12.81 3.25
CA SER A 649 -6.93 11.99 4.18
C SER A 649 -6.05 11.01 4.96
N GLY A 650 -6.30 10.89 6.26
CA GLY A 650 -5.53 10.06 7.18
C GLY A 650 -5.54 10.62 8.61
N PRO A 651 -4.89 9.95 9.57
CA PRO A 651 -4.93 10.34 10.98
C PRO A 651 -4.51 11.78 11.24
N GLY A 652 -5.24 12.49 12.10
CA GLY A 652 -5.00 13.90 12.44
C GLY A 652 -5.35 14.90 11.33
N GLN A 653 -6.21 14.55 10.36
CA GLN A 653 -6.48 15.42 9.21
C GLN A 653 -7.15 16.72 9.60
N ALA A 654 -8.17 16.68 10.46
CA ALA A 654 -8.90 17.86 10.87
C ALA A 654 -7.95 18.91 11.50
N LEU A 655 -7.04 18.46 12.38
CA LEU A 655 -6.03 19.31 13.02
C LEU A 655 -5.04 19.87 11.98
N ALA A 656 -4.59 19.05 11.02
CA ALA A 656 -3.72 19.53 9.95
C ALA A 656 -4.39 20.60 9.07
N ILE A 657 -5.65 20.40 8.67
CA ILE A 657 -6.42 21.40 7.91
C ILE A 657 -6.57 22.69 8.73
N GLN A 658 -6.89 22.57 10.02
CA GLN A 658 -7.04 23.71 10.90
C GLN A 658 -5.73 24.50 11.03
N ALA A 659 -4.60 23.81 11.21
CA ALA A 659 -3.27 24.44 11.24
C ALA A 659 -2.97 25.19 9.94
N HIS A 660 -3.21 24.58 8.77
CA HIS A 660 -3.04 25.25 7.48
C HIS A 660 -3.93 26.48 7.34
N ALA A 661 -5.19 26.39 7.78
CA ALA A 661 -6.12 27.51 7.69
C ALA A 661 -5.66 28.70 8.54
N ILE A 662 -5.18 28.45 9.76
CA ILE A 662 -4.64 29.51 10.64
C ILE A 662 -3.35 30.09 10.05
N ALA A 663 -2.42 29.23 9.61
CA ALA A 663 -1.17 29.69 9.02
C ALA A 663 -1.38 30.51 7.73
N LYS A 664 -2.38 30.18 6.89
CA LYS A 664 -2.78 31.04 5.75
C LYS A 664 -3.24 32.43 6.19
N ARG A 665 -4.04 32.51 7.27
CA ARG A 665 -4.52 33.80 7.78
C ARG A 665 -3.40 34.64 8.40
N LEU A 666 -2.48 34.01 9.12
CA LEU A 666 -1.27 34.66 9.63
C LEU A 666 -0.40 35.19 8.49
N HIS A 667 -0.16 34.37 7.47
CA HIS A 667 0.61 34.77 6.29
C HIS A 667 -0.05 35.95 5.55
N ALA A 668 -1.37 35.93 5.38
CA ALA A 668 -2.12 37.03 4.78
C ALA A 668 -2.03 38.35 5.57
N ARG A 669 -1.73 38.29 6.87
CA ARG A 669 -1.48 39.45 7.74
C ARG A 669 -0.01 39.86 7.80
N GLY A 670 0.86 39.23 7.00
CA GLY A 670 2.30 39.52 6.97
C GLY A 670 3.14 38.74 8.00
N CYS A 671 2.54 37.88 8.83
CA CYS A 671 3.25 37.06 9.81
C CYS A 671 3.73 35.75 9.17
N GLN A 672 5.06 35.56 9.07
CA GLN A 672 5.64 34.29 8.63
C GLN A 672 5.57 33.25 9.76
N THR A 673 5.17 32.03 9.42
CA THR A 673 5.08 30.91 10.36
C THR A 673 6.11 29.85 10.01
N THR A 674 6.91 29.45 11.01
CA THR A 674 7.89 28.36 10.90
C THR A 674 7.55 27.27 11.91
N ILE A 675 7.55 26.02 11.48
CA ILE A 675 7.43 24.84 12.34
C ILE A 675 8.78 24.14 12.32
N GLN A 676 9.44 24.06 13.47
CA GLN A 676 10.81 23.55 13.57
C GLN A 676 10.86 22.38 14.56
N TRP A 677 11.46 21.28 14.11
CA TRP A 677 11.74 20.15 14.98
C TRP A 677 12.85 20.48 16.00
N VAL A 678 12.70 20.01 17.24
CA VAL A 678 13.73 20.07 18.28
C VAL A 678 13.93 18.70 18.94
N PRO A 679 15.13 18.37 19.44
CA PRO A 679 15.33 17.13 20.17
C PRO A 679 14.59 17.15 21.52
N GLY A 680 13.74 16.14 21.74
CA GLY A 680 13.05 15.93 23.02
C GLY A 680 14.02 15.59 24.15
N HIS A 681 13.63 15.93 25.40
CA HIS A 681 14.41 15.68 26.62
C HIS A 681 15.86 16.20 26.62
N ALA A 682 16.13 17.29 25.88
CA ALA A 682 17.44 17.92 25.79
C ALA A 682 17.72 19.00 26.86
N GLY A 683 16.92 19.05 27.94
CA GLY A 683 17.10 20.03 29.03
C GLY A 683 16.65 21.46 28.67
N ILE A 684 15.74 21.60 27.69
CA ILE A 684 15.28 22.91 27.20
C ILE A 684 14.07 23.37 28.01
N GLU A 685 14.22 24.49 28.72
CA GLU A 685 13.20 24.98 29.64
C GLU A 685 11.81 25.16 28.99
N GLY A 686 11.75 25.70 27.77
CA GLY A 686 10.48 25.88 27.05
C GLY A 686 9.77 24.56 26.70
N ASN A 687 10.53 23.55 26.26
CA ASN A 687 10.00 22.22 25.96
C ASN A 687 9.52 21.51 27.23
N GLU A 688 10.32 21.57 28.30
CA GLU A 688 9.96 20.96 29.60
C GLU A 688 8.69 21.57 30.20
N ARG A 689 8.51 22.88 30.05
CA ARG A 689 7.27 23.57 30.47
C ARG A 689 6.06 23.14 29.63
N ALA A 690 6.23 22.94 28.32
CA ALA A 690 5.17 22.43 27.45
C ALA A 690 4.80 20.98 27.81
N ASP A 691 5.77 20.09 28.02
CA ASP A 691 5.59 18.70 28.50
C ASP A 691 4.81 18.68 29.81
N GLN A 692 5.22 19.51 30.78
CA GLN A 692 4.55 19.57 32.08
C GLN A 692 3.10 20.05 31.94
N ALA A 693 2.84 21.06 31.09
CA ALA A 693 1.49 21.53 30.81
C ALA A 693 0.63 20.45 30.13
N ALA A 694 1.22 19.67 29.22
CA ALA A 694 0.57 18.54 28.54
C ALA A 694 0.21 17.42 29.53
N LYS A 695 1.14 17.04 30.43
CA LYS A 695 0.91 16.05 31.51
C LYS A 695 -0.20 16.47 32.46
N GLN A 696 -0.19 17.72 32.90
CA GLN A 696 -1.25 18.27 33.76
C GLN A 696 -2.60 18.30 33.06
N ALA A 697 -2.62 18.64 31.77
CA ALA A 697 -3.84 18.63 30.96
C ALA A 697 -4.40 17.21 30.80
N ALA A 698 -3.56 16.22 30.53
CA ALA A 698 -3.99 14.82 30.37
C ALA A 698 -4.69 14.27 31.63
N GLY A 699 -4.37 14.79 32.82
CA GLY A 699 -5.05 14.45 34.07
C GLY A 699 -6.47 15.01 34.20
N LYS A 700 -6.76 16.13 33.52
CA LYS A 700 -8.05 16.83 33.57
C LYS A 700 -9.11 16.15 32.68
N PRO A 701 -10.41 16.26 33.01
CA PRO A 701 -11.46 15.81 32.11
C PRO A 701 -11.42 16.65 30.82
N PRO A 702 -11.61 16.03 29.63
CA PRO A 702 -11.75 16.77 28.40
C PRO A 702 -13.03 17.62 28.43
N GLY A 703 -13.08 18.67 27.60
CA GLY A 703 -14.22 19.58 27.50
C GLY A 703 -15.55 18.89 27.12
N ARG A 704 -16.66 19.64 27.17
CA ARG A 704 -17.98 19.16 26.74
C ARG A 704 -18.02 19.13 25.19
N GLY A 705 -17.95 17.93 24.60
CA GLY A 705 -18.09 17.68 23.16
C GLY A 705 -18.08 16.18 22.85
N PRO A 706 -18.52 15.77 21.64
CA PRO A 706 -18.44 14.38 21.18
C PRO A 706 -16.99 13.88 21.24
N ARG A 707 -16.80 12.66 21.74
CA ARG A 707 -15.46 12.06 21.94
C ARG A 707 -15.19 11.06 20.84
N GLU A 708 -14.84 11.57 19.68
CA GLU A 708 -14.38 10.75 18.56
C GLU A 708 -13.08 10.02 18.94
N ILE A 709 -12.95 8.77 18.49
CA ILE A 709 -11.71 8.01 18.60
C ILE A 709 -10.80 8.39 17.42
N SER A 710 -9.56 8.76 17.70
CA SER A 710 -8.56 9.07 16.67
C SER A 710 -8.25 7.85 15.78
N LEU A 711 -8.00 8.10 14.49
CA LEU A 711 -7.51 7.06 13.58
C LEU A 711 -6.09 6.59 13.96
N ALA A 712 -5.27 7.45 14.55
CA ALA A 712 -3.93 7.09 15.05
C ALA A 712 -4.03 6.09 16.21
N PHE A 713 -4.96 6.36 17.15
CA PHE A 713 -5.28 5.46 18.24
C PHE A 713 -5.75 4.10 17.74
N THR A 714 -6.66 4.12 16.77
CA THR A 714 -7.20 2.91 16.12
C THR A 714 -6.10 2.07 15.46
N CYS A 715 -5.14 2.72 14.78
CA CYS A 715 -3.98 2.04 14.18
C CYS A 715 -3.07 1.36 15.21
N ARG A 716 -2.82 2.01 16.35
CA ARG A 716 -2.03 1.44 17.46
C ARG A 716 -2.78 0.27 18.10
N ALA A 717 -4.05 0.45 18.46
CA ALA A 717 -4.88 -0.59 19.07
C ALA A 717 -4.91 -1.87 18.21
N ARG A 718 -5.07 -1.73 16.88
CA ARG A 718 -4.94 -2.85 15.94
C ARG A 718 -3.58 -3.55 16.03
N THR A 719 -2.50 -2.78 16.06
CA THR A 719 -1.13 -3.33 16.07
C THR A 719 -0.86 -4.09 17.37
N GLU A 720 -1.31 -3.54 18.50
CA GLU A 720 -1.22 -4.18 19.82
C GLU A 720 -2.07 -5.45 19.88
N ALA A 721 -3.32 -5.40 19.41
CA ALA A 721 -4.23 -6.55 19.40
C ALA A 721 -3.67 -7.72 18.60
N ILE A 722 -3.16 -7.48 17.38
CA ILE A 722 -2.55 -8.53 16.54
C ILE A 722 -1.25 -9.07 17.17
N THR A 723 -0.46 -8.21 17.81
CA THR A 723 0.76 -8.64 18.52
C THR A 723 0.41 -9.52 19.72
N ALA A 724 -0.56 -9.11 20.52
CA ALA A 724 -1.06 -9.88 21.67
C ALA A 724 -1.66 -11.22 21.21
N GLN A 725 -2.42 -11.24 20.11
CA GLN A 725 -2.99 -12.47 19.57
C GLN A 725 -1.93 -13.47 19.11
N ARG A 726 -0.88 -13.00 18.41
CA ARG A 726 0.27 -13.84 18.04
C ARG A 726 0.93 -14.46 19.27
N GLN A 727 1.11 -13.66 20.33
CA GLN A 727 1.70 -14.14 21.58
C GLN A 727 0.79 -15.15 22.29
N ARG A 728 -0.52 -14.88 22.38
CA ARG A 728 -1.50 -15.81 22.96
C ARG A 728 -1.51 -17.15 22.22
N TRP A 729 -1.51 -17.10 20.88
CA TRP A 729 -1.44 -18.30 20.06
C TRP A 729 -0.15 -19.08 20.31
N LEU A 730 1.01 -18.41 20.32
CA LEU A 730 2.29 -19.07 20.61
C LEU A 730 2.32 -19.70 22.01
N ASN A 731 1.82 -18.99 23.02
CA ASN A 731 1.74 -19.50 24.39
C ASN A 731 0.85 -20.75 24.46
N LYS A 732 -0.28 -20.77 23.75
CA LYS A 732 -1.17 -21.94 23.65
C LYS A 732 -0.47 -23.13 23.00
N GLU A 733 0.28 -22.91 21.92
CA GLU A 733 1.05 -23.97 21.24
C GLU A 733 2.21 -24.50 22.09
N LEU A 734 2.87 -23.62 22.86
CA LEU A 734 3.94 -24.02 23.78
C LEU A 734 3.41 -24.74 25.02
N GLY A 735 2.25 -24.35 25.54
CA GLY A 735 1.60 -24.99 26.68
C GLY A 735 1.23 -26.46 26.43
N GLN A 736 1.07 -26.87 25.17
CA GLN A 736 0.84 -28.26 24.78
C GLN A 736 2.12 -29.13 24.80
N ARG A 737 3.30 -28.53 25.03
CA ARG A 737 4.58 -29.25 25.08
C ARG A 737 4.90 -29.73 26.50
N SER A 738 5.73 -30.77 26.60
CA SER A 738 6.33 -31.21 27.87
C SER A 738 7.12 -30.07 28.54
N GLN A 739 7.24 -30.10 29.87
CA GLN A 739 8.01 -29.10 30.63
C GLN A 739 9.43 -28.94 30.09
N GLN A 740 10.10 -30.04 29.75
CA GLN A 740 11.44 -30.01 29.14
C GLN A 740 11.42 -29.31 27.77
N GLY A 741 10.43 -29.59 26.91
CA GLY A 741 10.29 -28.95 25.60
C GLY A 741 9.97 -27.46 25.65
N GLN A 742 9.35 -26.98 26.74
CA GLN A 742 9.13 -25.56 27.00
C GLN A 742 10.44 -24.86 27.43
N ARG A 743 11.30 -25.53 28.19
CA ARG A 743 12.57 -24.98 28.69
C ARG A 743 13.67 -24.94 27.60
N THR A 744 13.69 -25.91 26.68
CA THR A 744 14.69 -25.98 25.60
C THR A 744 14.48 -24.93 24.50
N TYR A 745 13.25 -24.47 24.27
CA TYR A 745 12.94 -23.50 23.22
C TYR A 745 12.57 -22.14 23.80
N ARG A 746 13.42 -21.14 23.61
CA ARG A 746 13.16 -19.75 24.00
C ARG A 746 12.82 -18.90 22.76
N PRO A 747 11.54 -18.53 22.55
CA PRO A 747 11.18 -17.67 21.43
C PRO A 747 11.76 -16.26 21.63
N GLN A 748 12.30 -15.64 20.58
CA GLN A 748 12.68 -14.22 20.67
C GLN A 748 11.41 -13.35 20.69
N ARG A 749 11.51 -12.20 21.34
CA ARG A 749 10.41 -11.24 21.53
C ARG A 749 9.85 -10.69 20.22
N ASN A 750 10.70 -10.51 19.20
CA ASN A 750 10.27 -10.01 17.90
C ASN A 750 9.73 -11.14 17.02
N TRP A 751 8.63 -10.86 16.31
CA TRP A 751 8.02 -11.78 15.35
C TRP A 751 8.70 -11.65 13.97
N ARG A 752 10.02 -11.81 13.94
CA ARG A 752 10.84 -11.73 12.72
C ARG A 752 11.73 -12.95 12.60
N LEU A 753 12.04 -13.32 11.36
CA LEU A 753 13.08 -14.29 11.06
C LEU A 753 14.42 -13.74 11.55
N ASP A 754 15.26 -14.58 12.15
CA ASP A 754 16.59 -14.16 12.59
C ASP A 754 17.40 -13.61 11.38
N PRO A 755 17.94 -12.38 11.45
CA PRO A 755 18.58 -11.74 10.30
C PRO A 755 19.80 -12.50 9.77
N ALA A 756 20.62 -13.11 10.65
CA ALA A 756 21.78 -13.86 10.24
C ALA A 756 21.37 -15.20 9.60
N ALA A 757 20.41 -15.90 10.19
CA ALA A 757 19.87 -17.13 9.60
C ALA A 757 19.10 -16.87 8.29
N ALA A 758 18.50 -15.68 8.13
CA ALA A 758 17.78 -15.29 6.93
C ALA A 758 18.70 -15.19 5.69
N MET A 759 19.95 -14.76 5.88
CA MET A 759 20.94 -14.60 4.82
C MET A 759 21.82 -15.85 4.61
N ALA A 760 21.86 -16.75 5.59
CA ALA A 760 22.71 -17.93 5.53
C ALA A 760 22.28 -18.92 4.42
N PRO A 761 23.23 -19.71 3.88
CA PRO A 761 22.91 -20.82 2.99
C PRO A 761 21.87 -21.75 3.60
N LYS A 762 20.90 -22.16 2.79
CA LYS A 762 19.69 -22.85 3.25
C LYS A 762 19.96 -24.12 4.06
N HIS A 763 20.95 -24.92 3.67
CA HIS A 763 21.35 -26.12 4.40
C HIS A 763 21.89 -25.82 5.81
N LEU A 764 22.68 -24.74 5.98
CA LEU A 764 23.18 -24.31 7.29
C LEU A 764 22.07 -23.76 8.17
N ALA A 765 21.24 -22.88 7.61
CA ALA A 765 20.11 -22.32 8.34
C ALA A 765 19.12 -23.41 8.79
N SER A 766 18.92 -24.44 7.97
CA SER A 766 18.05 -25.56 8.32
C SER A 766 18.55 -26.33 9.54
N ARG A 767 19.86 -26.58 9.62
CA ARG A 767 20.50 -27.22 10.79
C ARG A 767 20.38 -26.34 12.03
N TYR A 768 20.61 -25.04 11.88
CA TYR A 768 20.45 -24.05 12.95
C TYR A 768 19.02 -24.05 13.51
N PHE A 769 18.01 -23.92 12.65
CA PHE A 769 16.61 -23.90 13.07
C PHE A 769 16.19 -25.21 13.73
N GLN A 770 16.65 -26.34 13.21
CA GLN A 770 16.42 -27.66 13.81
C GLN A 770 16.97 -27.73 15.25
N LEU A 771 18.23 -27.35 15.47
CA LEU A 771 18.83 -27.30 16.81
C LEU A 771 18.08 -26.33 17.71
N ARG A 772 17.78 -25.11 17.22
CA ARG A 772 17.04 -24.07 17.95
C ARG A 772 15.66 -24.54 18.42
N SER A 773 14.95 -25.31 17.61
CA SER A 773 13.63 -25.85 17.97
C SER A 773 13.68 -26.96 19.03
N GLY A 774 14.88 -27.46 19.35
CA GLY A 774 15.11 -28.67 20.14
C GLY A 774 14.78 -29.96 19.38
N HIS A 775 14.62 -29.88 18.05
CA HIS A 775 14.14 -30.98 17.23
C HIS A 775 14.97 -31.09 15.94
N ALA A 776 16.13 -31.75 16.08
CA ALA A 776 17.14 -31.87 15.04
C ALA A 776 17.43 -33.31 14.63
N ALA A 777 17.94 -33.50 13.41
CA ALA A 777 18.40 -34.79 12.90
C ALA A 777 19.75 -35.22 13.54
N ILE A 778 19.73 -35.48 14.84
CA ILE A 778 20.87 -35.95 15.66
C ILE A 778 20.57 -37.33 16.25
N GLY A 779 21.57 -38.06 16.73
CA GLY A 779 21.48 -39.46 17.18
C GLY A 779 20.29 -39.75 18.09
N ALA A 780 20.06 -38.96 19.15
CA ALA A 780 18.91 -39.15 20.04
C ALA A 780 17.54 -38.98 19.37
N HIS A 781 17.43 -38.21 18.28
CA HIS A 781 16.21 -38.10 17.49
C HIS A 781 16.11 -39.23 16.46
N LEU A 782 17.19 -39.52 15.75
CA LEU A 782 17.24 -40.53 14.70
C LEU A 782 16.98 -41.95 15.24
N HIS A 783 17.52 -42.28 16.42
CA HIS A 783 17.22 -43.52 17.13
C HIS A 783 15.73 -43.63 17.49
N ARG A 784 15.16 -42.54 18.03
CA ARG A 784 13.76 -42.49 18.46
C ARG A 784 12.78 -42.74 17.31
N ILE A 785 13.13 -42.34 16.09
CA ILE A 785 12.33 -42.58 14.88
C ILE A 785 12.77 -43.83 14.11
N GLN A 786 13.63 -44.67 14.72
CA GLN A 786 14.14 -45.92 14.14
C GLN A 786 14.90 -45.72 12.81
N ALA A 787 15.47 -44.53 12.59
CA ALA A 787 16.36 -44.25 11.44
C ALA A 787 17.82 -44.61 11.74
N ARG A 788 18.12 -44.96 13.00
CA ARG A 788 19.41 -45.48 13.49
C ARG A 788 19.12 -46.52 14.58
N ASP A 789 20.00 -47.50 14.70
CA ASP A 789 19.89 -48.58 15.69
C ASP A 789 20.22 -48.09 17.11
N ASP A 790 21.01 -47.03 17.24
CA ASP A 790 21.39 -46.44 18.52
C ASP A 790 21.43 -44.90 18.49
N ALA A 791 21.49 -44.31 19.69
CA ALA A 791 21.62 -42.87 19.89
C ALA A 791 23.07 -42.38 19.96
N THR A 792 24.06 -43.25 19.74
CA THR A 792 25.48 -42.99 19.99
C THR A 792 26.03 -41.86 19.11
N CYS A 793 26.90 -41.01 19.63
CA CYS A 793 27.58 -40.00 18.82
C CYS A 793 28.60 -40.67 17.91
N GLN A 794 28.50 -40.43 16.60
CA GLN A 794 29.42 -41.02 15.62
C GLN A 794 30.82 -40.39 15.64
N GLY A 795 30.98 -39.22 16.26
CA GLY A 795 32.28 -38.55 16.40
C GLY A 795 33.06 -39.08 17.61
N CYS A 796 32.51 -38.95 18.81
CA CYS A 796 33.24 -39.26 20.04
C CYS A 796 32.78 -40.52 20.78
N GLY A 797 31.83 -41.29 20.24
CA GLY A 797 31.38 -42.57 20.82
C GLY A 797 30.54 -42.49 22.09
N ILE A 798 30.09 -41.31 22.53
CA ILE A 798 29.21 -41.22 23.72
C ILE A 798 27.87 -41.90 23.43
N SER A 799 27.30 -42.58 24.41
CA SER A 799 26.09 -43.42 24.26
C SER A 799 24.83 -42.67 23.80
N ARG A 800 24.77 -41.34 23.99
CA ARG A 800 23.60 -40.54 23.62
C ARG A 800 23.98 -39.16 23.08
N GLU A 801 23.84 -38.98 21.78
CA GLU A 801 24.07 -37.72 21.07
C GLU A 801 22.88 -36.76 21.24
N THR A 802 23.06 -35.73 22.07
CA THR A 802 22.09 -34.65 22.31
C THR A 802 22.62 -33.29 21.84
N THR A 803 21.74 -32.29 21.75
CA THR A 803 22.17 -30.91 21.48
C THR A 803 23.14 -30.40 22.55
N HIS A 804 22.90 -30.73 23.82
CA HIS A 804 23.80 -30.42 24.94
C HIS A 804 25.20 -30.96 24.66
N HIS A 805 25.28 -32.27 24.41
CA HIS A 805 26.52 -32.97 24.14
C HIS A 805 27.29 -32.32 22.99
N LEU A 806 26.62 -32.06 21.87
CA LEU A 806 27.25 -31.50 20.67
C LEU A 806 27.78 -30.07 20.88
N LEU A 807 27.03 -29.24 21.62
CA LEU A 807 27.36 -27.83 21.84
C LEU A 807 28.29 -27.59 23.03
N PHE A 808 28.43 -28.53 23.96
CA PHE A 808 29.20 -28.30 25.20
C PHE A 808 30.27 -29.36 25.49
N GLU A 809 30.06 -30.63 25.15
CA GLU A 809 30.86 -31.74 25.69
C GLU A 809 31.64 -32.56 24.64
N CYS A 810 31.19 -32.57 23.39
CA CYS A 810 31.64 -33.53 22.37
C CYS A 810 33.15 -33.45 22.06
N ARG A 811 33.93 -34.50 22.34
CA ARG A 811 35.39 -34.43 22.18
C ARG A 811 35.82 -34.16 20.73
N GLU A 812 35.07 -34.69 19.76
CA GLU A 812 35.29 -34.48 18.33
C GLU A 812 35.27 -32.99 17.93
N TRP A 813 34.29 -32.24 18.44
CA TRP A 813 34.09 -30.83 18.05
C TRP A 813 34.77 -29.81 18.98
N GLN A 814 35.74 -30.24 19.80
CA GLN A 814 36.35 -29.38 20.81
C GLN A 814 37.01 -28.13 20.20
N HIS A 815 37.76 -28.30 19.10
CA HIS A 815 38.42 -27.18 18.43
C HIS A 815 37.40 -26.16 17.88
N GLN A 816 36.36 -26.63 17.19
CA GLN A 816 35.31 -25.79 16.62
C GLN A 816 34.48 -25.12 17.72
N ARG A 817 34.25 -25.77 18.86
CA ARG A 817 33.61 -25.15 20.03
C ARG A 817 34.44 -24.04 20.65
N ASN A 818 35.76 -24.23 20.76
CA ASN A 818 36.64 -23.17 21.28
C ASN A 818 36.59 -21.92 20.38
N LYS A 819 36.52 -22.11 19.06
CA LYS A 819 36.30 -21.01 18.12
C LYS A 819 34.92 -20.36 18.30
N LEU A 820 33.86 -21.16 18.42
CA LEU A 820 32.51 -20.67 18.72
C LEU A 820 32.52 -19.77 19.97
N TYR A 821 33.16 -20.19 21.07
CA TYR A 821 33.19 -19.40 22.30
C TYR A 821 33.95 -18.07 22.15
N LYS A 822 35.06 -18.04 21.41
CA LYS A 822 35.76 -16.79 21.08
C LYS A 822 34.89 -15.84 20.25
N ASP A 823 34.17 -16.37 19.27
CA ASP A 823 33.26 -15.59 18.43
C ASP A 823 32.08 -15.05 19.26
N LEU A 824 31.57 -15.81 20.24
CA LEU A 824 30.53 -15.33 21.16
C LEU A 824 31.02 -14.16 22.02
N GLU A 825 32.21 -14.27 22.62
CA GLU A 825 32.81 -13.20 23.42
C GLU A 825 33.00 -11.91 22.61
N THR A 826 33.49 -12.04 21.37
CA THR A 826 33.65 -10.90 20.43
C THR A 826 32.32 -10.21 20.12
N ASN A 827 31.21 -10.96 20.11
CA ASN A 827 29.87 -10.42 19.88
C ASN A 827 29.17 -9.95 21.18
N GLY A 828 29.89 -9.93 22.32
CA GLY A 828 29.36 -9.54 23.62
C GLY A 828 28.36 -10.53 24.20
N VAL A 829 28.46 -11.82 23.84
CA VAL A 829 27.64 -12.90 24.39
C VAL A 829 28.46 -13.66 25.43
N MET A 830 27.96 -13.69 26.67
CA MET A 830 28.62 -14.42 27.77
C MET A 830 28.72 -15.91 27.45
N ARG A 831 29.93 -16.46 27.59
CA ARG A 831 30.23 -17.88 27.35
C ARG A 831 29.24 -18.80 28.10
N PRO A 832 28.69 -19.81 27.42
CA PRO A 832 27.81 -20.80 28.04
C PRO A 832 28.56 -21.77 28.95
N ASN A 833 28.01 -22.02 30.14
CA ASN A 833 28.48 -23.05 31.06
C ASN A 833 27.58 -24.29 30.97
N ALA A 834 28.20 -25.45 30.78
CA ALA A 834 27.50 -26.74 30.65
C ALA A 834 26.70 -27.14 31.92
N ALA A 835 27.09 -26.60 33.09
CA ALA A 835 26.43 -26.84 34.38
C ALA A 835 25.21 -25.92 34.64
N GLU A 836 24.90 -24.98 33.74
CA GLU A 836 23.67 -24.21 33.82
C GLU A 836 22.44 -25.13 33.70
N GLU A 837 21.30 -24.70 34.24
CA GLU A 837 20.08 -25.51 34.19
C GLU A 837 19.57 -25.73 32.74
N TYR A 838 19.77 -24.76 31.82
CA TYR A 838 19.35 -24.84 30.39
C TYR A 838 20.26 -24.05 29.42
N PRO A 839 21.53 -24.44 29.25
CA PRO A 839 22.50 -23.67 28.47
C PRO A 839 22.18 -23.61 26.97
N GLU A 840 21.56 -24.64 26.39
CA GLU A 840 21.17 -24.65 24.97
C GLU A 840 20.09 -23.60 24.69
N GLY A 841 19.06 -23.54 25.54
CA GLY A 841 17.95 -22.61 25.37
C GLY A 841 18.40 -21.16 25.49
N ARG A 842 19.38 -20.88 26.35
CA ARG A 842 20.04 -19.57 26.46
C ARG A 842 20.85 -19.25 25.20
N LEU A 843 21.76 -20.14 24.82
CA LEU A 843 22.66 -19.95 23.70
C LEU A 843 21.93 -19.84 22.35
N LEU A 844 21.05 -20.79 22.05
CA LEU A 844 20.25 -20.82 20.82
C LEU A 844 19.15 -19.76 20.82
N GLY A 845 18.76 -19.25 21.99
CA GLY A 845 17.81 -18.16 22.16
C GLY A 845 18.39 -16.79 21.78
N GLU A 846 19.67 -16.56 22.07
CA GLU A 846 20.38 -15.28 21.93
C GLU A 846 20.61 -14.87 20.46
N PRO A 847 19.98 -13.80 19.96
CA PRO A 847 20.14 -13.36 18.56
C PRO A 847 21.60 -13.06 18.19
N LYS A 848 22.39 -12.49 19.11
CA LYS A 848 23.81 -12.17 18.86
C LYS A 848 24.67 -13.42 18.63
N ALA A 849 24.24 -14.58 19.14
CA ALA A 849 24.96 -15.84 18.98
C ALA A 849 24.76 -16.47 17.59
N THR A 850 23.74 -16.08 16.83
CA THR A 850 23.34 -16.79 15.60
C THR A 850 24.46 -16.87 14.57
N ARG A 851 25.22 -15.80 14.35
CA ARG A 851 26.33 -15.79 13.37
C ARG A 851 27.43 -16.77 13.75
N ALA A 852 27.85 -16.77 15.01
CA ALA A 852 28.86 -17.68 15.53
C ALA A 852 28.39 -19.15 15.46
N LEU A 853 27.12 -19.41 15.79
CA LEU A 853 26.52 -20.75 15.68
C LEU A 853 26.46 -21.24 14.23
N LEU A 854 26.13 -20.38 13.26
CA LEU A 854 26.15 -20.74 11.85
C LEU A 854 27.56 -21.07 11.36
N GLN A 855 28.57 -20.34 11.84
CA GLN A 855 29.98 -20.62 11.55
C GLN A 855 30.43 -21.96 12.15
N PHE A 856 30.00 -22.27 13.38
CA PHE A 856 30.22 -23.58 13.98
C PHE A 856 29.59 -24.70 13.15
N LEU A 857 28.36 -24.52 12.67
CA LEU A 857 27.70 -25.50 11.80
C LEU A 857 28.39 -25.64 10.44
N ALA A 858 28.90 -24.55 9.87
CA ALA A 858 29.63 -24.61 8.60
C ALA A 858 30.90 -25.48 8.70
N ASN A 859 31.54 -25.51 9.87
CA ASN A 859 32.80 -26.24 10.11
C ASN A 859 32.61 -27.62 10.74
N THR A 860 31.37 -28.11 10.84
CA THR A 860 31.04 -29.40 11.48
C THR A 860 29.97 -30.16 10.70
N ASN A 861 29.85 -31.46 10.97
CA ASN A 861 28.79 -32.31 10.42
C ASN A 861 27.56 -32.41 11.35
N VAL A 862 27.48 -31.56 12.38
CA VAL A 862 26.41 -31.57 13.38
C VAL A 862 25.03 -31.39 12.74
N ALA A 863 24.10 -32.33 12.97
CA ALA A 863 22.74 -32.32 12.42
C ALA A 863 22.68 -32.31 10.87
N LEU A 864 23.74 -32.75 10.19
CA LEU A 864 23.76 -32.90 8.73
C LEU A 864 23.04 -34.22 8.35
N PRO A 865 22.05 -34.22 7.43
CA PRO A 865 21.34 -35.45 7.06
C PRO A 865 22.25 -36.51 6.41
N ARG A 866 22.01 -37.80 6.69
CA ARG A 866 22.79 -38.94 6.15
C ARG A 866 22.85 -38.97 4.60
N ALA A 867 21.74 -38.64 3.93
CA ALA A 867 21.68 -38.53 2.47
C ALA A 867 22.47 -37.33 1.89
N HIS A 868 22.84 -36.36 2.73
CA HIS A 868 23.68 -35.24 2.36
C HIS A 868 25.16 -35.61 2.50
N LEU A 869 25.52 -36.33 3.57
CA LEU A 869 26.84 -36.97 3.71
C LEU A 869 27.13 -37.94 2.55
N GLN A 870 26.15 -38.76 2.16
CA GLN A 870 26.29 -39.66 1.00
C GLN A 870 26.50 -38.90 -0.31
N ARG A 871 25.72 -37.84 -0.57
CA ARG A 871 25.89 -37.00 -1.77
C ARG A 871 27.18 -36.19 -1.75
N MET A 872 27.64 -35.72 -0.59
CA MET A 872 28.93 -35.06 -0.46
C MET A 872 30.08 -36.05 -0.69
N ALA A 873 29.98 -37.27 -0.15
CA ALA A 873 30.95 -38.33 -0.41
C ALA A 873 30.94 -38.80 -1.87
N GLU A 874 29.78 -38.78 -2.54
CA GLU A 874 29.65 -39.11 -3.96
C GLU A 874 30.15 -37.96 -4.86
N ARG A 875 29.92 -36.71 -4.45
CA ARG A 875 30.45 -35.53 -5.17
C ARG A 875 31.95 -35.35 -4.97
N ALA A 876 32.48 -35.68 -3.79
CA ALA A 876 33.91 -35.76 -3.51
C ALA A 876 34.56 -36.90 -4.31
N ARG A 877 33.96 -38.10 -4.32
CA ARG A 877 34.39 -39.20 -5.18
C ARG A 877 34.39 -38.84 -6.67
N ARG A 878 33.35 -38.13 -7.16
CA ARG A 878 33.32 -37.62 -8.55
C ARG A 878 34.37 -36.54 -8.82
N HIS A 879 34.76 -35.77 -7.79
CA HIS A 879 35.82 -34.78 -7.91
C HIS A 879 37.21 -35.42 -7.92
N ASP A 880 37.37 -36.55 -7.21
CA ASP A 880 38.57 -37.39 -7.24
C ASP A 880 38.65 -38.22 -8.54
N GLU A 881 37.51 -38.68 -9.09
CA GLU A 881 37.42 -39.33 -10.42
C GLU A 881 37.67 -38.35 -11.58
N TRP A 882 37.47 -37.05 -11.35
CA TRP A 882 37.76 -35.96 -12.31
C TRP A 882 38.96 -35.14 -11.83
N GLY A 883 39.99 -35.82 -11.32
CA GLY A 883 41.25 -35.19 -10.95
C GLY A 883 41.84 -34.42 -12.14
N LEU A 884 42.38 -33.23 -11.90
CA LEU A 884 43.11 -32.44 -12.90
C LEU A 884 44.14 -33.29 -13.65
N GLU A 885 44.70 -34.31 -13.00
CA GLU A 885 45.64 -35.27 -13.60
C GLU A 885 45.02 -36.09 -14.75
N ALA A 886 43.75 -36.52 -14.67
CA ALA A 886 43.09 -37.22 -15.78
C ALA A 886 42.79 -36.28 -16.97
N LEU A 887 42.58 -35.00 -16.70
CA LEU A 887 42.40 -33.96 -17.70
C LEU A 887 43.74 -33.55 -18.35
N GLU A 888 44.84 -33.54 -17.58
CA GLU A 888 46.20 -33.32 -18.09
C GLU A 888 46.73 -34.54 -18.88
N GLU A 889 46.37 -35.77 -18.48
CA GLU A 889 46.67 -37.01 -19.19
C GLU A 889 45.90 -37.07 -20.53
N ALA A 890 44.59 -36.76 -20.54
CA ALA A 890 43.78 -36.71 -21.77
C ALA A 890 44.26 -35.63 -22.75
N VAL A 891 44.71 -34.46 -22.23
CA VAL A 891 45.34 -33.41 -23.05
C VAL A 891 46.72 -33.84 -23.56
N ARG A 892 47.45 -34.70 -22.84
CA ARG A 892 48.72 -35.28 -23.30
C ARG A 892 48.56 -36.40 -24.32
N THR A 893 47.56 -37.27 -24.15
CA THR A 893 47.35 -38.44 -25.00
C THR A 893 46.49 -38.15 -26.23
N GLY A 894 45.82 -37.00 -26.27
CA GLY A 894 45.03 -36.57 -27.44
C GLY A 894 43.71 -37.32 -27.62
N GLU A 895 43.25 -38.04 -26.60
CA GLU A 895 41.93 -38.66 -26.59
C GLU A 895 40.93 -37.66 -25.97
N GLY A 896 40.08 -37.08 -26.82
CA GLY A 896 39.17 -35.97 -26.50
C GLY A 896 37.89 -36.37 -25.77
#